data_AF-A0AAN7JVI6-F1
#
_entry.id   AF-A0AAN7JVI6-F1
#
_cell.length_a   1.000
_cell.length_b   1.000
_cell.length_c   1.000
_cell.angle_alpha   90.00
_cell.angle_beta   90.00
_cell.angle_gamma   90.00
#
_symmetry.space_group_name_H-M   'P 1'
#
loop_
_entity.id
_entity.type
_entity.pdbx_description
1 polymer ?
#
loop_
_entity_poly.entity_id
_entity_poly.type
_entity_poly.pdbx_seq_one_letter_code
_entity_poly.pdbx_strand_id
1 'polypeptide(L)'
;MDRSSSQTPLQPPTFGSLITILSIDGGGIRGIIPATILTFLESELQKLDGEKARIADYFDVIAGTSTGGLITAMLASPGENNRPMFTASDIKDFYLQNSPKIFPQENGPFGSAKKIIRAVIRPKYSGKYLHKIIKEKLGERRLNDTVTNVVIPTFDIKQLHPTIFSSYQLKKKPNLNAKLSDICIGTSAAPTYLPPHYFKTEDHTGAVREFNLIDGGVAANNPTLVAMGEVTKEINRGSPDFFPIKPMDYGRFLVISLGTGSGKVSGHKNYTAKEAARWGVLCWLTSDGSTPLVDVFMQASAHMVDLHISAVSQALHSEENYLRIQRSSSRMPLQPPTYGNLITVLSVDGGGIRGIIPATILTFLESELQKLDGEDVRLADYFDVIAGTSTGGLITAMLAAPNEKKRPMFAAKEIKEFYLENCPKIFPQDSNTVFGSAAKIIRAVIGPKYSGKYLHKVVGELLGEKKLHETITNIVVPTFDIKRLQPTIFSSYQLKKKPSLDAKLSDICIGTSAAPTYLPAHYFQTEDDIGAVREFNLIDGGVAANNPTLVAMSEVTKEINRGSPDFFPIKPMDYGRFLVISLGTGSGKASEHKYYSAKEAARWGVLGWLTSDGSTPLVDVFTQASADMVDLHISVVSQALHSEKNYLRIQDDTLHGPVTSVDIATKKNLQDLVNVGEKLLKKPVSRVNLDKGLVEPTSDNETNEDALRRFAKMLSDEKHLRLTRSPAGHAQKP
;
A
#
# COMPACT_ATOMS: atom_id res chain seq x y z
N MET A 1 -6.48 -55.38 -8.48
CA MET A 1 -5.18 -54.72 -8.32
C MET A 1 -5.36 -53.63 -7.29
N ASP A 2 -4.93 -53.91 -6.06
CA ASP A 2 -4.90 -52.96 -4.96
C ASP A 2 -4.06 -51.73 -5.35
N ARG A 3 -4.69 -50.54 -5.39
CA ARG A 3 -3.96 -49.28 -5.32
C ARG A 3 -3.56 -49.08 -3.86
N SER A 4 -2.48 -49.74 -3.44
CA SER A 4 -1.81 -49.43 -2.18
C SER A 4 -1.44 -47.94 -2.17
N SER A 5 -2.03 -47.22 -1.21
CA SER A 5 -1.98 -45.77 -1.10
C SER A 5 -0.65 -45.28 -0.53
N SER A 6 0.44 -45.40 -1.28
CA SER A 6 1.62 -44.56 -1.06
C SER A 6 1.36 -43.19 -1.69
N GLN A 7 0.61 -42.33 -0.99
CA GLN A 7 0.26 -41.00 -1.46
C GLN A 7 1.50 -40.10 -1.45
N THR A 8 1.86 -39.63 -2.64
CA THR A 8 3.04 -38.82 -2.95
C THR A 8 2.78 -37.35 -2.56
N PRO A 9 3.76 -36.59 -2.06
CA PRO A 9 3.64 -35.15 -1.87
C PRO A 9 3.17 -34.45 -3.16
N LEU A 10 2.53 -33.28 -3.02
CA LEU A 10 2.17 -32.42 -4.16
C LEU A 10 3.39 -32.31 -5.08
N GLN A 11 3.24 -32.73 -6.33
CA GLN A 11 4.35 -32.68 -7.28
C GLN A 11 4.64 -31.23 -7.64
N PRO A 12 5.91 -30.87 -7.87
CA PRO A 12 6.26 -29.50 -8.20
C PRO A 12 5.51 -28.97 -9.44
N PRO A 13 5.25 -27.65 -9.54
CA PRO A 13 4.61 -27.04 -10.69
C PRO A 13 5.20 -27.41 -12.06
N THR A 14 6.49 -27.78 -12.13
CA THR A 14 7.14 -28.30 -13.36
C THR A 14 6.44 -29.48 -14.02
N PHE A 15 5.65 -30.26 -13.27
CA PHE A 15 4.86 -31.39 -13.82
C PHE A 15 3.46 -30.97 -14.28
N GLY A 16 3.06 -29.72 -14.03
CA GLY A 16 1.78 -29.14 -14.41
C GLY A 16 1.89 -28.08 -15.51
N SER A 17 0.76 -27.45 -15.83
CA SER A 17 0.70 -26.34 -16.80
C SER A 17 0.40 -24.98 -16.17
N LEU A 18 -0.01 -24.97 -14.90
CA LEU A 18 -0.41 -23.79 -14.12
C LEU A 18 0.24 -23.85 -12.73
N ILE A 19 0.42 -22.68 -12.14
CA ILE A 19 0.79 -22.46 -10.74
C ILE A 19 -0.49 -22.05 -10.00
N THR A 20 -0.81 -22.75 -8.92
CA THR A 20 -2.06 -22.60 -8.16
C THR A 20 -1.81 -21.86 -6.85
N ILE A 21 -2.51 -20.73 -6.64
CA ILE A 21 -2.37 -19.91 -5.44
C ILE A 21 -3.74 -19.72 -4.78
N LEU A 22 -3.85 -20.08 -3.50
CA LEU A 22 -4.95 -19.70 -2.63
C LEU A 22 -4.51 -18.53 -1.75
N SER A 23 -5.28 -17.45 -1.73
CA SER A 23 -4.99 -16.24 -0.93
C SER A 23 -6.19 -15.89 -0.06
N ILE A 24 -5.99 -15.69 1.24
CA ILE A 24 -7.06 -15.49 2.22
C ILE A 24 -6.84 -14.19 2.99
N ASP A 25 -7.80 -13.27 2.88
CA ASP A 25 -7.70 -11.94 3.48
C ASP A 25 -7.82 -11.96 5.02
N GLY A 26 -7.26 -10.93 5.66
CA GLY A 26 -7.51 -10.63 7.06
C GLY A 26 -8.92 -10.08 7.32
N GLY A 27 -9.45 -10.29 8.53
CA GLY A 27 -10.80 -9.81 8.87
C GLY A 27 -11.37 -10.18 10.25
N GLY A 28 -10.55 -10.69 11.17
CA GLY A 28 -11.00 -11.11 12.51
C GLY A 28 -12.05 -12.23 12.44
N ILE A 29 -13.11 -12.14 13.25
CA ILE A 29 -14.19 -13.15 13.28
C ILE A 29 -14.82 -13.46 11.91
N ARG A 30 -14.70 -12.55 10.93
CA ARG A 30 -15.22 -12.74 9.57
C ARG A 30 -14.47 -13.79 8.75
N GLY A 31 -13.36 -14.34 9.25
CA GLY A 31 -12.71 -15.52 8.66
C GLY A 31 -13.63 -16.75 8.54
N ILE A 32 -14.76 -16.77 9.23
CA ILE A 32 -15.81 -17.78 9.00
C ILE A 32 -16.34 -17.79 7.56
N ILE A 33 -16.31 -16.64 6.86
CA ILE A 33 -16.74 -16.51 5.46
C ILE A 33 -15.82 -17.32 4.54
N PRO A 34 -14.50 -17.02 4.44
CA PRO A 34 -13.60 -17.84 3.63
C PRO A 34 -13.56 -19.30 4.11
N ALA A 35 -13.64 -19.59 5.42
CA ALA A 35 -13.69 -20.97 5.90
C ALA A 35 -14.92 -21.75 5.39
N THR A 36 -16.07 -21.09 5.27
CA THR A 36 -17.30 -21.68 4.70
C THR A 36 -17.15 -21.94 3.20
N ILE A 37 -16.59 -20.98 2.46
CA ILE A 37 -16.31 -21.14 1.02
C ILE A 37 -15.32 -22.29 0.79
N LEU A 38 -14.27 -22.38 1.60
CA LEU A 38 -13.29 -23.47 1.54
C LEU A 38 -13.91 -24.82 1.88
N THR A 39 -14.87 -24.87 2.82
CA THR A 39 -15.61 -26.10 3.13
C THR A 39 -16.37 -26.59 1.90
N PHE A 40 -17.02 -25.68 1.17
CA PHE A 40 -17.70 -26.02 -0.08
C PHE A 40 -16.70 -26.50 -1.15
N LEU A 41 -15.63 -25.74 -1.39
CA LEU A 41 -14.61 -26.11 -2.37
C LEU A 41 -13.98 -27.48 -2.08
N GLU A 42 -13.59 -27.74 -0.83
CA GLU A 42 -13.04 -29.03 -0.42
C GLU A 42 -14.04 -30.17 -0.65
N SER A 43 -15.34 -29.94 -0.41
CA SER A 43 -16.37 -30.94 -0.66
C SER A 43 -16.57 -31.26 -2.15
N GLU A 44 -16.43 -30.27 -3.03
CA GLU A 44 -16.48 -30.50 -4.48
C GLU A 44 -15.25 -31.26 -4.96
N LEU A 45 -14.06 -30.93 -4.45
CA LEU A 45 -12.82 -31.68 -4.75
C LEU A 45 -12.92 -33.13 -4.27
N GLN A 46 -13.53 -33.37 -3.10
CA GLN A 46 -13.77 -34.72 -2.59
C GLN A 46 -14.75 -35.55 -3.44
N LYS A 47 -15.73 -34.91 -4.08
CA LYS A 47 -16.60 -35.60 -5.04
C LYS A 47 -15.86 -36.02 -6.31
N LEU A 48 -14.86 -35.25 -6.71
CA LEU A 48 -14.07 -35.51 -7.92
C LEU A 48 -12.98 -36.56 -7.70
N ASP A 49 -12.18 -36.41 -6.64
CA ASP A 49 -10.97 -37.21 -6.42
C ASP A 49 -11.01 -38.10 -5.16
N GLY A 50 -12.17 -38.12 -4.47
CA GLY A 50 -12.47 -38.97 -3.32
C GLY A 50 -12.38 -38.26 -1.96
N GLU A 51 -12.96 -38.88 -0.94
CA GLU A 51 -13.17 -38.30 0.41
C GLU A 51 -11.87 -37.85 1.13
N LYS A 52 -10.73 -38.37 0.68
CA LYS A 52 -9.43 -37.97 1.20
C LYS A 52 -8.93 -36.65 0.59
N ALA A 53 -9.49 -36.12 -0.49
CA ALA A 53 -9.03 -34.84 -1.04
C ALA A 53 -9.06 -33.69 0.00
N ARG A 54 -8.01 -32.87 0.03
CA ARG A 54 -7.88 -31.70 0.91
C ARG A 54 -7.41 -30.49 0.11
N ILE A 55 -7.73 -29.29 0.57
CA ILE A 55 -7.32 -28.03 -0.09
C ILE A 55 -5.81 -27.99 -0.40
N ALA A 56 -4.95 -28.38 0.55
CA ALA A 56 -3.50 -28.34 0.36
C ALA A 56 -2.96 -29.30 -0.72
N ASP A 57 -3.79 -30.24 -1.19
CA ASP A 57 -3.43 -31.16 -2.29
C ASP A 57 -3.61 -30.53 -3.68
N TYR A 58 -4.17 -29.31 -3.77
CA TYR A 58 -4.49 -28.65 -5.04
C TYR A 58 -3.85 -27.28 -5.19
N PHE A 59 -3.23 -26.75 -4.14
CA PHE A 59 -2.61 -25.43 -4.14
C PHE A 59 -1.12 -25.55 -3.87
N ASP A 60 -0.32 -25.07 -4.83
CA ASP A 60 1.14 -24.96 -4.73
C ASP A 60 1.54 -23.98 -3.62
N VAL A 61 0.72 -22.94 -3.43
CA VAL A 61 0.89 -21.93 -2.38
C VAL A 61 -0.44 -21.59 -1.72
N ILE A 62 -0.44 -21.58 -0.38
CA ILE A 62 -1.52 -21.00 0.42
C ILE A 62 -0.99 -19.78 1.16
N ALA A 63 -1.58 -18.62 0.91
CA ALA A 63 -1.23 -17.35 1.52
C ALA A 63 -2.36 -16.82 2.39
N GLY A 64 -2.03 -16.21 3.53
CA GLY A 64 -3.05 -15.70 4.43
C GLY A 64 -2.54 -14.63 5.38
N THR A 65 -3.36 -13.60 5.60
CA THR A 65 -3.05 -12.50 6.52
C THR A 65 -4.00 -12.53 7.72
N SER A 66 -3.50 -12.29 8.94
CA SER A 66 -4.32 -12.26 10.14
C SER A 66 -5.10 -13.56 10.33
N THR A 67 -6.42 -13.48 10.46
CA THR A 67 -7.29 -14.66 10.48
C THR A 67 -7.11 -15.56 9.25
N GLY A 68 -6.86 -14.99 8.06
CA GLY A 68 -6.48 -15.77 6.88
C GLY A 68 -5.17 -16.55 7.09
N GLY A 69 -4.19 -15.97 7.79
CA GLY A 69 -2.94 -16.64 8.16
C GLY A 69 -3.14 -17.80 9.12
N LEU A 70 -4.12 -17.71 10.05
CA LEU A 70 -4.54 -18.84 10.89
C LEU A 70 -5.13 -19.96 10.06
N ILE A 71 -6.02 -19.64 9.12
CA ILE A 71 -6.63 -20.61 8.20
C ILE A 71 -5.53 -21.29 7.38
N THR A 72 -4.61 -20.53 6.80
CA THR A 72 -3.44 -21.02 6.07
C THR A 72 -2.61 -21.99 6.89
N ALA A 73 -2.23 -21.62 8.11
CA ALA A 73 -1.43 -22.49 8.98
C ALA A 73 -2.17 -23.78 9.35
N MET A 74 -3.48 -23.73 9.59
CA MET A 74 -4.28 -24.92 9.86
C MET A 74 -4.37 -25.83 8.62
N LEU A 75 -4.68 -25.29 7.44
CA LEU A 75 -4.74 -26.06 6.19
C LEU A 75 -3.40 -26.72 5.83
N ALA A 76 -2.28 -26.05 6.13
CA ALA A 76 -0.94 -26.52 5.78
C ALA A 76 -0.24 -27.31 6.89
N SER A 77 -0.85 -27.45 8.07
CA SER A 77 -0.23 -28.17 9.20
C SER A 77 -0.22 -29.68 8.97
N PRO A 78 0.91 -30.37 9.13
CA PRO A 78 0.99 -31.83 8.97
C PRO A 78 0.33 -32.56 10.14
N GLY A 79 -0.54 -33.51 9.81
CA GLY A 79 -1.08 -34.53 10.69
C GLY A 79 -0.35 -35.86 10.53
N GLU A 80 -1.06 -36.96 10.79
CA GLU A 80 -0.53 -38.30 10.55
C GLU A 80 -0.25 -38.53 9.06
N ASN A 81 0.81 -39.27 8.75
CA ASN A 81 1.24 -39.58 7.37
C ASN A 81 1.50 -38.36 6.48
N ASN A 82 1.93 -37.23 7.06
CA ASN A 82 2.23 -35.98 6.36
C ASN A 82 1.06 -35.39 5.54
N ARG A 83 -0.16 -35.65 6.00
CA ARG A 83 -1.40 -35.13 5.40
C ARG A 83 -1.90 -33.90 6.16
N PRO A 84 -2.69 -33.01 5.55
CA PRO A 84 -3.30 -31.89 6.28
C PRO A 84 -4.03 -32.35 7.54
N MET A 85 -3.67 -31.78 8.69
CA MET A 85 -4.25 -32.11 10.00
C MET A 85 -5.71 -31.67 10.12
N PHE A 86 -6.09 -30.59 9.43
CA PHE A 86 -7.40 -29.98 9.53
C PHE A 86 -8.09 -29.99 8.16
N THR A 87 -9.37 -30.37 8.16
CA THR A 87 -10.27 -30.13 7.02
C THR A 87 -10.71 -28.68 7.00
N ALA A 88 -11.20 -28.20 5.86
CA ALA A 88 -11.82 -26.88 5.78
C ALA A 88 -13.06 -26.77 6.71
N SER A 89 -13.78 -27.89 6.94
CA SER A 89 -14.89 -27.93 7.89
C SER A 89 -14.43 -27.78 9.35
N ASP A 90 -13.31 -28.42 9.73
CA ASP A 90 -12.74 -28.27 11.09
C ASP A 90 -12.37 -26.82 11.40
N ILE A 91 -11.91 -26.08 10.39
CA ILE A 91 -11.57 -24.66 10.51
C ILE A 91 -12.83 -23.81 10.71
N LYS A 92 -13.89 -24.07 9.94
CA LYS A 92 -15.20 -23.42 10.14
C LYS A 92 -15.72 -23.68 11.56
N ASP A 93 -15.66 -24.92 12.03
CA ASP A 93 -16.11 -25.30 13.37
C ASP A 93 -15.24 -24.70 14.47
N PHE A 94 -13.93 -24.59 14.23
CA PHE A 94 -13.02 -23.85 15.10
C PHE A 94 -13.49 -22.41 15.31
N TYR A 95 -13.87 -21.68 14.25
CA TYR A 95 -14.39 -20.32 14.40
C TYR A 95 -15.73 -20.29 15.13
N LEU A 96 -16.68 -21.17 14.79
CA LEU A 96 -17.99 -21.22 15.46
C LEU A 96 -17.86 -21.46 16.98
N GLN A 97 -16.96 -22.35 17.39
CA GLN A 97 -16.79 -22.72 18.80
C GLN A 97 -15.93 -21.74 19.60
N ASN A 98 -14.89 -21.16 18.99
CA ASN A 98 -13.87 -20.39 19.71
C ASN A 98 -14.06 -18.88 19.60
N SER A 99 -14.75 -18.38 18.57
CA SER A 99 -14.91 -16.93 18.38
C SER A 99 -15.55 -16.20 19.58
N PRO A 100 -16.58 -16.73 20.26
CA PRO A 100 -17.14 -16.08 21.45
C PRO A 100 -16.15 -15.98 22.62
N LYS A 101 -15.15 -16.88 22.69
CA LYS A 101 -14.11 -16.91 23.73
C LYS A 101 -12.88 -16.09 23.35
N ILE A 102 -12.57 -16.00 22.05
CA ILE A 102 -11.53 -15.12 21.50
C ILE A 102 -11.98 -13.66 21.60
N PHE A 103 -13.24 -13.38 21.29
CA PHE A 103 -13.85 -12.05 21.30
C PHE A 103 -15.04 -11.97 22.29
N PRO A 104 -14.80 -12.09 23.60
CA PRO A 104 -15.87 -12.09 24.60
C PRO A 104 -16.65 -10.76 24.59
N GLN A 105 -17.98 -10.87 24.62
CA GLN A 105 -18.88 -9.73 24.80
C GLN A 105 -19.11 -9.52 26.30
N GLU A 106 -18.52 -8.46 26.88
CA GLU A 106 -18.83 -8.06 28.26
C GLU A 106 -20.19 -7.32 28.27
N ASN A 107 -21.26 -8.03 28.66
CA ASN A 107 -22.62 -7.47 28.82
C ASN A 107 -22.90 -7.20 30.30
N GLY A 108 -22.84 -5.93 30.73
CA GLY A 108 -23.17 -5.53 32.10
C GLY A 108 -23.69 -4.08 32.19
N PRO A 109 -24.63 -3.79 33.12
CA PRO A 109 -25.36 -2.52 33.18
C PRO A 109 -24.52 -1.30 33.61
N PHE A 110 -23.30 -1.51 34.12
CA PHE A 110 -22.32 -0.46 34.48
C PHE A 110 -21.11 -0.41 33.53
N GLY A 111 -21.19 -1.07 32.36
CA GLY A 111 -20.03 -1.35 31.49
C GLY A 111 -19.50 -0.16 30.66
N SER A 112 -20.34 0.77 30.23
CA SER A 112 -19.98 1.70 29.13
C SER A 112 -18.82 2.66 29.45
N ALA A 113 -18.80 3.27 30.65
CA ALA A 113 -17.72 4.18 31.05
C ALA A 113 -16.41 3.42 31.38
N LYS A 114 -16.52 2.26 32.04
CA LYS A 114 -15.37 1.40 32.39
C LYS A 114 -14.72 0.79 31.13
N LYS A 115 -15.52 0.52 30.09
CA LYS A 115 -15.10 0.01 28.76
C LYS A 115 -14.25 1.03 28.01
N ILE A 116 -14.64 2.31 28.01
CA ILE A 116 -13.87 3.40 27.40
C ILE A 116 -12.53 3.58 28.12
N ILE A 117 -12.53 3.69 29.45
CA ILE A 117 -11.29 3.87 30.24
C ILE A 117 -10.33 2.67 30.08
N ARG A 118 -10.86 1.45 30.01
CA ARG A 118 -10.03 0.24 29.85
C ARG A 118 -9.45 0.08 28.45
N ALA A 119 -10.20 0.39 27.39
CA ALA A 119 -9.72 0.38 26.00
C ALA A 119 -8.66 1.48 25.73
N VAL A 120 -8.74 2.58 26.46
CA VAL A 120 -7.76 3.67 26.43
C VAL A 120 -6.39 3.22 26.97
N ILE A 121 -6.37 2.35 27.99
CA ILE A 121 -5.15 1.97 28.74
C ILE A 121 -4.61 0.60 28.32
N ARG A 122 -5.45 -0.31 27.79
CA ARG A 122 -5.05 -1.68 27.43
C ARG A 122 -5.70 -2.11 26.10
N PRO A 123 -5.12 -3.12 25.40
CA PRO A 123 -5.75 -3.71 24.22
C PRO A 123 -7.16 -4.22 24.54
N LYS A 124 -8.07 -4.16 23.56
CA LYS A 124 -9.47 -4.59 23.71
C LYS A 124 -9.58 -6.04 24.20
N TYR A 125 -8.69 -6.90 23.75
CA TYR A 125 -8.60 -8.31 24.13
C TYR A 125 -7.21 -8.66 24.63
N SER A 126 -7.12 -9.51 25.65
CA SER A 126 -5.84 -9.90 26.24
C SER A 126 -5.00 -10.86 25.37
N GLY A 127 -5.58 -11.45 24.33
CA GLY A 127 -4.95 -12.47 23.49
C GLY A 127 -4.71 -13.83 24.17
N LYS A 128 -4.79 -13.94 25.50
CA LYS A 128 -4.43 -15.16 26.24
C LYS A 128 -5.14 -16.42 25.76
N TYR A 129 -6.45 -16.34 25.51
CA TYR A 129 -7.22 -17.48 25.01
C TYR A 129 -6.80 -17.87 23.59
N LEU A 130 -6.65 -16.88 22.70
CA LEU A 130 -6.16 -17.08 21.33
C LEU A 130 -4.77 -17.76 21.34
N HIS A 131 -3.84 -17.26 22.16
CA HIS A 131 -2.50 -17.83 22.25
C HIS A 131 -2.54 -19.27 22.74
N LYS A 132 -3.36 -19.55 23.77
CA LYS A 132 -3.52 -20.90 24.32
C LYS A 132 -4.06 -21.85 23.25
N ILE A 133 -5.18 -21.51 22.61
CA ILE A 133 -5.85 -22.43 21.69
C ILE A 133 -5.03 -22.66 20.41
N ILE A 134 -4.34 -21.64 19.89
CA ILE A 134 -3.48 -21.78 18.72
C ILE A 134 -2.25 -22.64 19.04
N LYS A 135 -1.62 -22.46 20.21
CA LYS A 135 -0.52 -23.33 20.66
C LYS A 135 -0.98 -24.77 20.89
N GLU A 136 -2.19 -24.96 21.41
CA GLU A 136 -2.77 -26.29 21.61
C GLU A 136 -3.07 -26.99 20.27
N LYS A 137 -3.61 -26.27 19.29
CA LYS A 137 -3.98 -26.84 17.98
C LYS A 137 -2.78 -27.10 17.07
N LEU A 138 -1.83 -26.18 16.99
CA LEU A 138 -0.68 -26.30 16.09
C LEU A 138 0.50 -27.03 16.75
N GLY A 139 0.57 -27.05 18.08
CA GLY A 139 1.65 -27.66 18.83
C GLY A 139 3.00 -26.99 18.55
N GLU A 140 4.03 -27.82 18.41
CA GLU A 140 5.43 -27.41 18.22
C GLU A 140 5.86 -27.32 16.75
N ARG A 141 4.90 -27.48 15.81
CA ARG A 141 5.14 -27.45 14.37
C ARG A 141 5.69 -26.12 13.91
N ARG A 142 6.61 -26.18 12.95
CA ARG A 142 7.34 -25.04 12.39
C ARG A 142 7.00 -24.81 10.92
N LEU A 143 7.48 -23.68 10.40
CA LEU A 143 7.23 -23.27 9.02
C LEU A 143 7.76 -24.28 7.99
N ASN A 144 8.87 -24.98 8.28
CA ASN A 144 9.41 -26.00 7.39
C ASN A 144 8.62 -27.32 7.39
N ASP A 145 7.72 -27.52 8.36
CA ASP A 145 6.94 -28.76 8.49
C ASP A 145 5.68 -28.73 7.60
N THR A 146 5.36 -27.60 6.95
CA THR A 146 4.10 -27.43 6.22
C THR A 146 4.00 -28.37 5.01
N VAL A 147 2.81 -28.93 4.79
CA VAL A 147 2.56 -29.92 3.71
C VAL A 147 2.47 -29.29 2.31
N THR A 148 2.32 -27.97 2.23
CA THR A 148 2.44 -27.16 1.02
C THR A 148 3.18 -25.86 1.34
N ASN A 149 3.55 -25.07 0.34
CA ASN A 149 4.20 -23.79 0.57
C ASN A 149 3.20 -22.79 1.16
N VAL A 150 3.64 -22.04 2.18
CA VAL A 150 2.83 -21.00 2.79
C VAL A 150 3.49 -19.64 2.73
N VAL A 151 2.67 -18.59 2.66
CA VAL A 151 3.10 -17.19 2.71
C VAL A 151 2.21 -16.43 3.71
N ILE A 152 2.79 -16.04 4.85
CA ILE A 152 2.08 -15.34 5.93
C ILE A 152 2.80 -14.02 6.24
N PRO A 153 2.26 -12.86 5.81
CA PRO A 153 2.84 -11.57 6.15
C PRO A 153 2.60 -11.19 7.62
N THR A 154 3.57 -10.51 8.20
CA THR A 154 3.48 -9.78 9.48
C THR A 154 4.19 -8.43 9.35
N PHE A 155 4.06 -7.57 10.36
CA PHE A 155 4.81 -6.32 10.41
C PHE A 155 5.66 -6.27 11.69
N ASP A 156 6.97 -6.04 11.57
CA ASP A 156 7.86 -5.92 12.72
C ASP A 156 7.95 -4.45 13.16
N ILE A 157 7.39 -4.12 14.33
CA ILE A 157 7.35 -2.73 14.83
C ILE A 157 8.71 -2.23 15.32
N LYS A 158 9.66 -3.12 15.61
CA LYS A 158 11.02 -2.73 15.98
C LYS A 158 11.82 -2.34 14.74
N GLN A 159 11.55 -2.97 13.59
CA GLN A 159 12.22 -2.67 12.32
C GLN A 159 11.42 -1.69 11.44
N LEU A 160 10.15 -1.44 11.77
CA LEU A 160 9.17 -0.75 10.92
C LEU A 160 9.12 -1.30 9.49
N HIS A 161 9.23 -2.63 9.35
CA HIS A 161 9.29 -3.27 8.05
C HIS A 161 8.43 -4.55 8.01
N PRO A 162 7.79 -4.88 6.88
CA PRO A 162 7.10 -6.15 6.70
C PRO A 162 8.04 -7.34 6.89
N THR A 163 7.63 -8.33 7.67
CA THR A 163 8.32 -9.62 7.77
C THR A 163 7.42 -10.68 7.15
N ILE A 164 7.88 -11.28 6.04
CA ILE A 164 7.13 -12.30 5.32
C ILE A 164 7.62 -13.68 5.74
N PHE A 165 6.78 -14.46 6.41
CA PHE A 165 7.06 -15.87 6.70
C PHE A 165 6.64 -16.70 5.49
N SER A 166 7.64 -17.09 4.70
CA SER A 166 7.47 -17.81 3.43
C SER A 166 8.30 -19.10 3.46
N SER A 167 7.68 -20.23 3.11
CA SER A 167 8.40 -21.52 3.02
C SER A 167 9.58 -21.44 2.03
N TYR A 168 9.45 -20.63 0.97
CA TYR A 168 10.51 -20.40 -0.01
C TYR A 168 11.75 -19.71 0.58
N GLN A 169 11.57 -18.84 1.57
CA GLN A 169 12.69 -18.10 2.16
C GLN A 169 13.53 -18.95 3.11
N LEU A 170 13.04 -20.09 3.58
CA LEU A 170 13.72 -20.91 4.60
C LEU A 170 15.07 -21.45 4.15
N LYS A 171 15.23 -21.78 2.86
CA LYS A 171 16.50 -22.24 2.29
C LYS A 171 17.61 -21.20 2.49
N LYS A 172 17.28 -19.90 2.38
CA LYS A 172 18.23 -18.78 2.51
C LYS A 172 18.28 -18.19 3.91
N LYS A 173 17.15 -18.18 4.62
CA LYS A 173 16.97 -17.58 5.94
C LYS A 173 16.43 -18.63 6.91
N PRO A 174 17.28 -19.54 7.43
CA PRO A 174 16.85 -20.54 8.41
C PRO A 174 16.26 -19.93 9.68
N ASN A 175 16.66 -18.70 10.02
CA ASN A 175 16.09 -17.94 11.14
C ASN A 175 14.61 -17.53 10.95
N LEU A 176 14.02 -17.69 9.75
CA LEU A 176 12.58 -17.54 9.55
C LEU A 176 11.79 -18.81 9.91
N ASN A 177 12.45 -19.92 10.26
CA ASN A 177 11.80 -21.18 10.64
C ASN A 177 11.20 -21.14 12.06
N ALA A 178 10.24 -20.24 12.26
CA ALA A 178 9.52 -20.06 13.52
C ALA A 178 8.39 -21.10 13.69
N LYS A 179 7.88 -21.22 14.92
CA LYS A 179 6.68 -22.03 15.20
C LYS A 179 5.48 -21.44 14.47
N LEU A 180 4.65 -22.30 13.86
CA LEU A 180 3.41 -21.86 13.20
C LEU A 180 2.49 -21.11 14.17
N SER A 181 2.48 -21.51 15.45
CA SER A 181 1.72 -20.82 16.49
C SER A 181 2.21 -19.39 16.76
N ASP A 182 3.52 -19.15 16.78
CA ASP A 182 4.09 -17.80 16.95
C ASP A 182 3.82 -16.91 15.72
N ILE A 183 3.92 -17.48 14.51
CA ILE A 183 3.58 -16.79 13.26
C ILE A 183 2.09 -16.38 13.25
N CYS A 184 1.19 -17.32 13.61
CA CYS A 184 -0.26 -17.08 13.67
C CYS A 184 -0.64 -15.99 14.67
N ILE A 185 -0.03 -16.01 15.86
CA ILE A 185 -0.26 -14.99 16.88
C ILE A 185 0.24 -13.63 16.39
N GLY A 186 1.43 -13.57 15.78
CA GLY A 186 2.00 -12.34 15.21
C GLY A 186 1.13 -11.74 14.10
N THR A 187 0.77 -12.55 13.09
CA THR A 187 -0.04 -12.07 11.95
C THR A 187 -1.44 -11.62 12.36
N SER A 188 -1.97 -12.06 13.51
CA SER A 188 -3.30 -11.66 14.03
C SER A 188 -3.27 -10.60 15.13
N ALA A 189 -2.09 -10.09 15.51
CA ALA A 189 -1.94 -9.15 16.62
C ALA A 189 -2.34 -7.72 16.19
N ALA A 190 -3.64 -7.51 15.91
CA ALA A 190 -4.15 -6.26 15.37
C ALA A 190 -3.97 -5.11 16.38
N PRO A 191 -3.34 -3.98 15.99
CA PRO A 191 -3.15 -2.83 16.87
C PRO A 191 -4.46 -2.42 17.54
N THR A 192 -4.39 -2.07 18.83
CA THR A 192 -5.53 -1.75 19.73
C THR A 192 -6.47 -2.91 20.07
N TYR A 193 -6.53 -3.99 19.28
CA TYR A 193 -7.34 -5.18 19.59
C TYR A 193 -6.60 -6.21 20.41
N LEU A 194 -5.38 -6.56 20.00
CA LEU A 194 -4.56 -7.61 20.57
C LEU A 194 -3.15 -7.08 20.86
N PRO A 195 -2.47 -7.61 21.88
CA PRO A 195 -1.10 -7.21 22.17
C PRO A 195 -0.15 -7.70 21.06
N PRO A 196 0.88 -6.91 20.67
CA PRO A 196 1.98 -7.38 19.84
C PRO A 196 2.64 -8.64 20.37
N HIS A 197 3.17 -9.46 19.47
CA HIS A 197 3.79 -10.74 19.81
C HIS A 197 5.31 -10.66 19.71
N TYR A 198 5.98 -11.16 20.73
CA TYR A 198 7.45 -11.21 20.79
C TYR A 198 7.92 -12.65 20.94
N PHE A 199 8.89 -13.04 20.12
CA PHE A 199 9.61 -14.29 20.25
C PHE A 199 11.02 -14.19 19.64
N LYS A 200 11.80 -15.26 19.80
CA LYS A 200 13.15 -15.39 19.26
C LYS A 200 13.26 -16.69 18.49
N THR A 201 14.07 -16.68 17.45
CA THR A 201 14.56 -17.89 16.79
C THR A 201 16.08 -17.90 16.85
N GLU A 202 16.65 -19.09 16.75
CA GLU A 202 18.08 -19.32 16.64
C GLU A 202 18.31 -20.14 15.37
N ASP A 203 19.28 -19.73 14.56
CA ASP A 203 19.69 -20.52 13.40
C ASP A 203 20.77 -21.55 13.75
N HIS A 204 21.17 -22.35 12.75
CA HIS A 204 22.16 -23.41 12.90
C HIS A 204 23.57 -22.89 13.27
N THR A 205 23.82 -21.59 13.18
CA THR A 205 25.09 -20.94 13.58
C THR A 205 25.04 -20.40 15.01
N GLY A 206 23.88 -20.51 15.68
CA GLY A 206 23.64 -19.92 17.00
C GLY A 206 23.24 -18.44 16.94
N ALA A 207 23.02 -17.87 15.74
CA ALA A 207 22.63 -16.48 15.62
C ALA A 207 21.14 -16.31 16.00
N VAL A 208 20.90 -15.47 16.99
CA VAL A 208 19.55 -15.21 17.51
C VAL A 208 18.92 -14.05 16.76
N ARG A 209 17.71 -14.27 16.22
CA ARG A 209 16.86 -13.23 15.65
C ARG A 209 15.66 -12.97 16.56
N GLU A 210 15.43 -11.69 16.87
CA GLU A 210 14.25 -11.24 17.61
C GLU A 210 13.15 -10.83 16.65
N PHE A 211 11.91 -11.13 16.99
CA PHE A 211 10.72 -10.70 16.26
C PHE A 211 9.79 -9.90 17.17
N ASN A 212 9.33 -8.75 16.70
CA ASN A 212 8.41 -7.85 17.41
C ASN A 212 7.19 -7.59 16.53
N LEU A 213 6.29 -8.56 16.45
CA LEU A 213 5.29 -8.63 15.39
C LEU A 213 3.95 -8.05 15.79
N ILE A 214 3.31 -7.38 14.83
CA ILE A 214 1.89 -7.06 14.82
C ILE A 214 1.22 -7.62 13.56
N ASP A 215 -0.09 -7.44 13.47
CA ASP A 215 -0.94 -7.99 12.41
C ASP A 215 -0.42 -7.65 11.01
N GLY A 216 -0.41 -8.66 10.13
CA GLY A 216 0.06 -8.52 8.75
C GLY A 216 -0.84 -7.64 7.89
N GLY A 217 -2.10 -7.43 8.30
CA GLY A 217 -3.07 -6.57 7.63
C GLY A 217 -2.69 -5.09 7.65
N VAL A 218 -1.71 -4.74 8.49
CA VAL A 218 -1.03 -3.44 8.45
C VAL A 218 -0.25 -3.22 7.16
N ALA A 219 0.36 -4.29 6.62
CA ALA A 219 1.16 -4.24 5.41
C ALA A 219 0.41 -4.77 4.18
N ALA A 220 -0.27 -5.91 4.31
CA ALA A 220 -0.92 -6.61 3.21
C ALA A 220 -2.16 -7.37 3.69
N ASN A 221 -3.29 -6.66 3.88
CA ASN A 221 -4.53 -7.33 4.30
C ASN A 221 -5.04 -8.35 3.29
N ASN A 222 -4.77 -8.12 1.99
CA ASN A 222 -4.90 -9.10 0.92
C ASN A 222 -3.48 -9.55 0.50
N PRO A 223 -3.04 -10.79 0.80
CA PRO A 223 -1.68 -11.24 0.56
C PRO A 223 -1.43 -11.73 -0.88
N THR A 224 -2.36 -11.55 -1.82
CA THR A 224 -2.26 -12.12 -3.18
C THR A 224 -1.00 -11.68 -3.91
N LEU A 225 -0.74 -10.37 -3.94
CA LEU A 225 0.47 -9.84 -4.59
C LEU A 225 1.76 -10.27 -3.88
N VAL A 226 1.71 -10.47 -2.56
CA VAL A 226 2.85 -10.97 -1.78
C VAL A 226 3.16 -12.42 -2.18
N ALA A 227 2.14 -13.27 -2.28
CA ALA A 227 2.28 -14.67 -2.68
C ALA A 227 2.82 -14.80 -4.11
N MET A 228 2.26 -14.03 -5.05
CA MET A 228 2.73 -13.98 -6.43
C MET A 228 4.19 -13.50 -6.49
N GLY A 229 4.54 -12.46 -5.74
CA GLY A 229 5.91 -11.95 -5.67
C GLY A 229 6.92 -12.98 -5.15
N GLU A 230 6.56 -13.77 -4.14
CA GLU A 230 7.43 -14.83 -3.62
C GLU A 230 7.65 -15.96 -4.65
N VAL A 231 6.59 -16.38 -5.35
CA VAL A 231 6.71 -17.38 -6.42
C VAL A 231 7.54 -16.85 -7.59
N THR A 232 7.31 -15.61 -8.02
CA THR A 232 8.10 -14.99 -9.09
C THR A 232 9.58 -14.89 -8.73
N LYS A 233 9.93 -14.62 -7.47
CA LYS A 233 11.33 -14.64 -7.01
C LYS A 233 11.99 -16.01 -7.19
N GLU A 234 11.29 -17.10 -6.87
CA GLU A 234 11.84 -18.46 -7.02
C GLU A 234 12.03 -18.85 -8.49
N ILE A 235 11.09 -18.47 -9.35
CA ILE A 235 11.18 -18.66 -10.80
C ILE A 235 12.40 -17.93 -11.35
N ASN A 236 12.58 -16.64 -11.01
CA ASN A 236 13.71 -15.84 -11.49
C ASN A 236 15.06 -16.39 -11.02
N ARG A 237 15.08 -17.10 -9.89
CA ARG A 237 16.28 -17.78 -9.37
C ARG A 237 16.57 -19.12 -10.06
N GLY A 238 15.72 -19.56 -10.98
CA GLY A 238 15.86 -20.84 -11.68
C GLY A 238 15.57 -22.04 -10.79
N SER A 239 14.66 -21.90 -9.82
CA SER A 239 14.26 -23.03 -8.98
C SER A 239 13.74 -24.20 -9.85
N PRO A 240 14.22 -25.45 -9.62
CA PRO A 240 13.80 -26.62 -10.39
C PRO A 240 12.33 -27.02 -10.12
N ASP A 241 11.73 -26.47 -9.06
CA ASP A 241 10.34 -26.73 -8.70
C ASP A 241 9.37 -26.01 -9.64
N PHE A 242 9.82 -24.97 -10.35
CA PHE A 242 9.00 -24.19 -11.28
C PHE A 242 9.49 -24.32 -12.71
N PHE A 243 8.55 -24.42 -13.66
CA PHE A 243 8.91 -24.37 -15.07
C PHE A 243 9.40 -22.97 -15.43
N PRO A 244 10.33 -22.83 -16.40
CA PRO A 244 10.75 -21.53 -16.89
C PRO A 244 9.54 -20.82 -17.49
N ILE A 245 9.06 -19.80 -16.81
CA ILE A 245 8.12 -18.84 -17.39
C ILE A 245 8.89 -17.60 -17.79
N LYS A 246 8.39 -16.92 -18.82
CA LYS A 246 8.80 -15.54 -19.01
C LYS A 246 8.39 -14.75 -17.77
N PRO A 247 9.23 -13.80 -17.31
CA PRO A 247 8.87 -12.89 -16.24
C PRO A 247 7.45 -12.36 -16.41
N MET A 248 6.60 -12.53 -15.39
CA MET A 248 5.22 -12.03 -15.36
C MET A 248 4.24 -12.67 -16.37
N ASP A 249 4.49 -13.90 -16.85
CA ASP A 249 3.46 -14.69 -17.53
C ASP A 249 2.39 -15.19 -16.53
N TYR A 250 1.58 -14.25 -16.00
CA TYR A 250 0.51 -14.57 -15.06
C TYR A 250 -0.66 -15.35 -15.68
N GLY A 251 -0.67 -15.53 -17.01
CA GLY A 251 -1.59 -16.47 -17.65
C GLY A 251 -1.39 -17.92 -17.18
N ARG A 252 -0.22 -18.21 -16.59
CA ARG A 252 0.11 -19.48 -15.94
C ARG A 252 -0.28 -19.55 -14.46
N PHE A 253 -0.80 -18.48 -13.87
CA PHE A 253 -1.22 -18.45 -12.47
C PHE A 253 -2.75 -18.63 -12.39
N LEU A 254 -3.19 -19.62 -11.62
CA LEU A 254 -4.57 -19.79 -11.21
C LEU A 254 -4.70 -19.32 -9.76
N VAL A 255 -5.35 -18.18 -9.55
CA VAL A 255 -5.40 -17.53 -8.22
C VAL A 255 -6.84 -17.52 -7.71
N ILE A 256 -7.06 -18.11 -6.54
CA ILE A 256 -8.31 -17.94 -5.77
C ILE A 256 -8.01 -16.98 -4.60
N SER A 257 -8.53 -15.76 -4.67
CA SER A 257 -8.45 -14.78 -3.57
C SER A 257 -9.80 -14.68 -2.85
N LEU A 258 -9.81 -15.01 -1.55
CA LEU A 258 -11.00 -15.05 -0.71
C LEU A 258 -11.00 -13.88 0.29
N GLY A 259 -11.86 -12.89 0.02
CA GLY A 259 -12.11 -11.77 0.92
C GLY A 259 -12.95 -12.16 2.14
N THR A 260 -12.78 -11.44 3.26
CA THR A 260 -13.62 -11.58 4.48
C THR A 260 -14.86 -10.68 4.47
N GLY A 261 -15.20 -10.12 3.31
CA GLY A 261 -16.32 -9.20 3.09
C GLY A 261 -16.02 -7.74 3.49
N SER A 262 -16.53 -6.79 2.71
CA SER A 262 -16.59 -5.37 3.08
C SER A 262 -17.99 -5.04 3.61
N GLY A 263 -18.06 -4.29 4.71
CA GLY A 263 -19.29 -4.12 5.49
C GLY A 263 -20.42 -3.42 4.72
N LYS A 264 -21.38 -4.19 4.22
CA LYS A 264 -22.80 -3.77 4.12
C LYS A 264 -23.68 -4.62 5.03
N VAL A 265 -23.20 -4.95 6.23
CA VAL A 265 -23.99 -5.66 7.24
C VAL A 265 -24.75 -4.63 8.06
N SER A 266 -26.06 -4.80 8.16
CA SER A 266 -26.96 -4.00 9.00
C SER A 266 -26.41 -3.91 10.44
N GLY A 267 -25.80 -2.79 10.79
CA GLY A 267 -25.22 -2.54 12.11
C GLY A 267 -23.85 -1.86 12.11
N HIS A 268 -23.07 -1.87 11.02
CA HIS A 268 -21.93 -0.96 10.86
C HIS A 268 -22.43 0.37 10.30
N LYS A 269 -22.29 1.46 11.07
CA LYS A 269 -22.59 2.81 10.57
C LYS A 269 -21.54 3.20 9.53
N ASN A 270 -21.99 3.59 8.35
CA ASN A 270 -21.16 4.33 7.40
C ASN A 270 -20.82 5.70 8.02
N TYR A 271 -19.56 6.11 7.95
CA TYR A 271 -19.12 7.39 8.50
C TYR A 271 -19.25 8.49 7.47
N THR A 272 -19.82 9.64 7.82
CA THR A 272 -19.79 10.80 6.92
C THR A 272 -18.58 11.68 7.21
N ALA A 273 -18.05 12.37 6.20
CA ALA A 273 -16.99 13.36 6.39
C ALA A 273 -17.45 14.50 7.31
N LYS A 274 -18.74 14.86 7.28
CA LYS A 274 -19.32 15.86 8.20
C LYS A 274 -19.21 15.43 9.67
N GLU A 275 -19.44 14.15 9.96
CA GLU A 275 -19.24 13.60 11.31
C GLU A 275 -17.74 13.52 11.65
N ALA A 276 -16.95 12.92 10.75
CA ALA A 276 -15.52 12.68 10.97
C ALA A 276 -14.65 13.95 11.01
N ALA A 277 -15.11 15.05 10.40
CA ALA A 277 -14.42 16.35 10.45
C ALA A 277 -14.28 16.90 11.87
N ARG A 278 -15.15 16.48 12.79
CA ARG A 278 -15.10 16.85 14.21
C ARG A 278 -14.33 15.84 15.06
N TRP A 279 -13.88 14.74 14.47
CA TRP A 279 -13.24 13.67 15.23
C TRP A 279 -11.82 14.04 15.61
N GLY A 280 -11.59 14.09 16.91
CA GLY A 280 -10.26 13.94 17.47
C GLY A 280 -9.82 12.48 17.48
N VAL A 281 -8.64 12.26 18.01
CA VAL A 281 -7.96 10.98 17.93
C VAL A 281 -8.74 9.85 18.64
N LEU A 282 -9.42 10.17 19.75
CA LEU A 282 -10.23 9.19 20.49
C LEU A 282 -11.43 8.69 19.68
N CYS A 283 -12.06 9.56 18.89
CA CYS A 283 -13.20 9.17 18.03
C CYS A 283 -12.74 8.24 16.90
N TRP A 284 -11.58 8.52 16.29
CA TRP A 284 -10.99 7.67 15.25
C TRP A 284 -10.66 6.24 15.73
N LEU A 285 -10.47 6.02 17.04
CA LEU A 285 -10.13 4.72 17.61
C LEU A 285 -11.19 4.09 18.52
N THR A 286 -12.21 4.82 18.96
CA THR A 286 -13.21 4.30 19.92
C THR A 286 -14.65 4.74 19.63
N SER A 287 -14.98 5.01 18.37
CA SER A 287 -16.36 5.34 17.98
C SER A 287 -17.28 4.10 18.00
N ASP A 288 -18.35 4.16 18.78
CA ASP A 288 -19.45 3.18 18.82
C ASP A 288 -19.00 1.70 18.99
N GLY A 289 -17.90 1.45 19.71
CA GLY A 289 -17.39 0.10 19.98
C GLY A 289 -16.54 -0.53 18.86
N SER A 290 -16.25 0.24 17.80
CA SER A 290 -15.35 -0.08 16.69
C SER A 290 -14.08 0.79 16.72
N THR A 291 -13.14 0.53 15.82
CA THR A 291 -11.89 1.28 15.66
C THR A 291 -11.82 1.80 14.21
N PRO A 292 -12.55 2.88 13.87
CA PRO A 292 -12.68 3.35 12.49
C PRO A 292 -11.36 3.45 11.72
N LEU A 293 -10.30 3.93 12.36
CA LEU A 293 -8.99 4.11 11.74
C LEU A 293 -8.39 2.78 11.24
N VAL A 294 -8.43 1.73 12.07
CA VAL A 294 -7.93 0.39 11.70
C VAL A 294 -8.76 -0.21 10.57
N ASP A 295 -10.09 -0.07 10.65
CA ASP A 295 -11.00 -0.59 9.62
C ASP A 295 -10.76 0.08 8.26
N VAL A 296 -10.55 1.40 8.28
CA VAL A 296 -10.26 2.21 7.09
C VAL A 296 -8.94 1.77 6.45
N PHE A 297 -7.83 1.70 7.22
CA PHE A 297 -6.53 1.27 6.67
C PHE A 297 -6.55 -0.18 6.14
N MET A 298 -7.14 -1.12 6.88
CA MET A 298 -7.19 -2.53 6.44
C MET A 298 -8.04 -2.71 5.18
N GLN A 299 -9.18 -2.02 5.08
CA GLN A 299 -9.99 -2.05 3.86
C GLN A 299 -9.30 -1.35 2.69
N ALA A 300 -8.55 -0.29 2.94
CA ALA A 300 -7.79 0.39 1.90
C ALA A 300 -6.71 -0.54 1.30
N SER A 301 -5.92 -1.21 2.15
CA SER A 301 -4.92 -2.19 1.72
C SER A 301 -5.52 -3.29 0.83
N ALA A 302 -6.66 -3.88 1.24
CA ALA A 302 -7.31 -4.94 0.48
C ALA A 302 -7.83 -4.46 -0.89
N HIS A 303 -8.52 -3.32 -0.95
CA HIS A 303 -9.06 -2.78 -2.20
C HIS A 303 -7.95 -2.34 -3.18
N MET A 304 -6.79 -1.88 -2.71
CA MET A 304 -5.68 -1.49 -3.57
C MET A 304 -5.04 -2.68 -4.28
N VAL A 305 -4.90 -3.82 -3.60
CA VAL A 305 -4.41 -5.07 -4.20
C VAL A 305 -5.39 -5.57 -5.27
N ASP A 306 -6.69 -5.56 -4.98
CA ASP A 306 -7.73 -5.95 -5.95
C ASP A 306 -7.72 -5.06 -7.20
N LEU A 307 -7.61 -3.73 -7.02
CA LEU A 307 -7.51 -2.77 -8.12
C LEU A 307 -6.31 -3.06 -9.03
N HIS A 308 -5.18 -3.45 -8.45
CA HIS A 308 -3.97 -3.77 -9.20
C HIS A 308 -4.09 -5.10 -9.94
N ILE A 309 -4.45 -6.19 -9.26
CA ILE A 309 -4.63 -7.51 -9.89
C ILE A 309 -5.69 -7.44 -10.99
N SER A 310 -6.79 -6.72 -10.76
CA SER A 310 -7.80 -6.46 -11.79
C SER A 310 -7.23 -5.83 -13.05
N ALA A 311 -6.37 -4.82 -12.90
CA ALA A 311 -5.74 -4.18 -14.04
C ALA A 311 -4.83 -5.16 -14.81
N VAL A 312 -4.09 -6.00 -14.08
CA VAL A 312 -3.16 -7.00 -14.64
C VAL A 312 -3.90 -8.13 -15.37
N SER A 313 -4.92 -8.71 -14.75
CA SER A 313 -5.67 -9.83 -15.32
C SER A 313 -6.50 -9.45 -16.53
N GLN A 314 -7.13 -8.26 -16.50
CA GLN A 314 -7.79 -7.67 -17.68
C GLN A 314 -6.81 -7.47 -18.83
N ALA A 315 -5.55 -7.19 -18.51
CA ALA A 315 -4.53 -7.05 -19.52
C ALA A 315 -4.33 -8.38 -20.24
N LEU A 316 -4.03 -9.44 -19.49
CA LEU A 316 -3.55 -10.71 -20.05
C LEU A 316 -4.60 -11.56 -20.80
N HIS A 317 -5.83 -11.05 -21.01
CA HIS A 317 -6.96 -11.80 -21.57
C HIS A 317 -7.25 -13.13 -20.83
N SER A 318 -6.79 -13.26 -19.60
CA SER A 318 -6.99 -14.41 -18.73
C SER A 318 -8.18 -14.17 -17.79
N GLU A 319 -9.27 -13.59 -18.31
CA GLU A 319 -10.43 -13.18 -17.50
C GLU A 319 -11.13 -14.38 -16.82
N GLU A 320 -10.99 -15.58 -17.37
CA GLU A 320 -11.47 -16.81 -16.73
C GLU A 320 -10.57 -17.27 -15.57
N ASN A 321 -9.30 -16.86 -15.55
CA ASN A 321 -8.37 -17.11 -14.45
C ASN A 321 -8.44 -15.99 -13.37
N TYR A 322 -9.09 -14.86 -13.69
CA TYR A 322 -9.45 -13.77 -12.77
C TYR A 322 -10.46 -12.80 -13.45
N LEU A 323 -11.67 -12.62 -12.90
CA LEU A 323 -12.86 -12.09 -13.62
C LEU A 323 -13.17 -10.59 -13.41
N ARG A 324 -13.32 -9.75 -14.48
CA ARG A 324 -14.27 -8.57 -14.66
C ARG A 324 -14.04 -7.67 -15.92
N ILE A 325 -15.11 -7.13 -16.58
CA ILE A 325 -15.19 -6.70 -18.02
C ILE A 325 -15.51 -5.18 -18.34
N GLN A 326 -14.99 -4.67 -19.50
CA GLN A 326 -15.50 -3.67 -20.53
C GLN A 326 -15.07 -2.15 -20.62
N ARG A 327 -15.26 -1.57 -21.84
CA ARG A 327 -14.40 -0.73 -22.76
C ARG A 327 -14.75 0.80 -22.89
N SER A 328 -14.31 1.50 -23.97
CA SER A 328 -13.53 2.78 -24.02
C SER A 328 -14.09 4.01 -24.80
N SER A 329 -13.43 5.19 -24.71
CA SER A 329 -12.80 5.96 -25.84
C SER A 329 -12.23 7.37 -25.49
N SER A 330 -11.37 7.95 -26.36
CA SER A 330 -10.35 9.05 -26.39
C SER A 330 -10.59 10.55 -26.03
N ARG A 331 -9.55 11.30 -25.54
CA ARG A 331 -9.17 12.75 -25.73
C ARG A 331 -8.08 13.25 -24.74
N MET A 332 -7.14 14.09 -25.23
CA MET A 332 -5.82 14.49 -24.65
C MET A 332 -5.61 16.01 -24.38
N PRO A 333 -4.47 16.42 -23.76
CA PRO A 333 -3.28 16.86 -24.54
C PRO A 333 -1.87 16.38 -24.02
N LEU A 334 -1.10 15.68 -24.88
CA LEU A 334 0.37 15.43 -24.95
C LEU A 334 0.62 14.58 -26.22
N GLN A 335 1.81 14.50 -26.85
CA GLN A 335 1.94 13.54 -27.99
C GLN A 335 1.90 12.10 -27.45
N PRO A 336 0.97 11.25 -27.93
CA PRO A 336 0.66 10.00 -27.26
C PRO A 336 1.85 9.03 -27.25
N PRO A 337 1.99 8.20 -26.19
CA PRO A 337 2.98 7.13 -26.12
C PRO A 337 3.08 6.29 -27.39
N THR A 338 2.00 6.09 -28.15
CA THR A 338 1.98 5.43 -29.48
C THR A 338 3.11 5.87 -30.43
N TYR A 339 3.54 7.13 -30.38
CA TYR A 339 4.62 7.64 -31.25
C TYR A 339 6.03 7.41 -30.69
N GLY A 340 6.14 6.89 -29.47
CA GLY A 340 7.37 6.72 -28.72
C GLY A 340 7.70 5.25 -28.45
N ASN A 341 8.65 5.01 -27.55
CA ASN A 341 9.03 3.66 -27.12
C ASN A 341 8.67 3.40 -25.64
N LEU A 342 8.50 4.46 -24.85
CA LEU A 342 8.35 4.40 -23.40
C LEU A 342 7.05 5.08 -22.96
N ILE A 343 6.55 4.70 -21.79
CA ILE A 343 5.49 5.39 -21.05
C ILE A 343 6.11 5.99 -19.80
N THR A 344 5.98 7.30 -19.61
CA THR A 344 6.70 8.05 -18.57
C THR A 344 5.79 8.35 -17.37
N VAL A 345 6.21 7.92 -16.18
CA VAL A 345 5.44 8.06 -14.94
C VAL A 345 6.26 8.82 -13.89
N LEU A 346 5.70 9.91 -13.36
CA LEU A 346 6.19 10.56 -12.16
C LEU A 346 5.25 10.24 -10.99
N SER A 347 5.80 9.76 -9.87
CA SER A 347 5.04 9.48 -8.65
C SER A 347 5.66 10.18 -7.45
N VAL A 348 4.84 10.86 -6.64
CA VAL A 348 5.27 11.60 -5.45
C VAL A 348 4.49 11.14 -4.22
N ASP A 349 5.22 10.69 -3.19
CA ASP A 349 4.63 10.17 -1.97
C ASP A 349 4.00 11.27 -1.08
N GLY A 350 3.12 10.85 -0.18
CA GLY A 350 2.61 11.68 0.91
C GLY A 350 3.59 11.82 2.08
N GLY A 351 3.54 12.97 2.76
CA GLY A 351 4.42 13.23 3.90
C GLY A 351 4.35 14.62 4.54
N GLY A 352 3.25 15.37 4.36
CA GLY A 352 3.07 16.71 4.92
C GLY A 352 4.16 17.69 4.50
N ILE A 353 4.78 18.40 5.46
CA ILE A 353 5.85 19.37 5.17
C ILE A 353 7.09 18.74 4.51
N ARG A 354 7.28 17.42 4.64
CA ARG A 354 8.40 16.70 4.03
C ARG A 354 8.31 16.66 2.51
N GLY A 355 7.19 17.10 1.91
CA GLY A 355 7.08 17.38 0.48
C GLY A 355 8.13 18.35 -0.08
N ILE A 356 8.82 19.10 0.79
CA ILE A 356 10.01 19.90 0.43
C ILE A 356 11.14 19.03 -0.15
N ILE A 357 11.31 17.79 0.34
CA ILE A 357 12.34 16.87 -0.15
C ILE A 357 12.09 16.55 -1.64
N PRO A 358 10.95 15.94 -2.05
CA PRO A 358 10.69 15.70 -3.45
C PRO A 358 10.60 16.99 -4.28
N ALA A 359 10.09 18.11 -3.73
CA ALA A 359 10.11 19.40 -4.45
C ALA A 359 11.54 19.87 -4.79
N THR A 360 12.50 19.62 -3.90
CA THR A 360 13.93 19.93 -4.14
C THR A 360 14.50 19.04 -5.24
N ILE A 361 14.16 17.74 -5.24
CA ILE A 361 14.57 16.80 -6.29
C ILE A 361 13.95 17.17 -7.66
N LEU A 362 12.67 17.53 -7.68
CA LEU A 362 11.96 17.97 -8.88
C LEU A 362 12.54 19.26 -9.44
N THR A 363 12.96 20.19 -8.58
CA THR A 363 13.66 21.42 -8.99
C THR A 363 14.94 21.07 -9.76
N PHE A 364 15.72 20.11 -9.26
CA PHE A 364 16.91 19.64 -9.96
C PHE A 364 16.56 18.99 -11.30
N LEU A 365 15.61 18.04 -11.32
CA LEU A 365 15.20 17.35 -12.55
C LEU A 365 14.70 18.31 -13.64
N GLU A 366 13.83 19.26 -13.28
CA GLU A 366 13.32 20.26 -14.24
C GLU A 366 14.46 21.14 -14.77
N SER A 367 15.43 21.51 -13.93
CA SER A 367 16.60 22.28 -14.39
C SER A 367 17.48 21.51 -15.37
N GLU A 368 17.60 20.18 -15.21
CA GLU A 368 18.35 19.34 -16.15
C GLU A 368 17.62 19.19 -17.48
N LEU A 369 16.29 19.07 -17.46
CA LEU A 369 15.47 19.08 -18.67
C LEU A 369 15.55 20.43 -19.40
N GLN A 370 15.56 21.54 -18.65
CA GLN A 370 15.72 22.89 -19.22
C GLN A 370 17.09 23.10 -19.88
N LYS A 371 18.15 22.49 -19.35
CA LYS A 371 19.48 22.50 -20.00
C LYS A 371 19.49 21.73 -21.32
N LEU A 372 18.66 20.70 -21.46
CA LEU A 372 18.59 19.87 -22.66
C LEU A 372 17.68 20.48 -23.74
N ASP A 373 16.51 20.99 -23.35
CA ASP A 373 15.43 21.33 -24.28
C ASP A 373 14.97 22.81 -24.20
N GLY A 374 15.63 23.64 -23.38
CA GLY A 374 15.36 25.08 -23.23
C GLY A 374 14.58 25.46 -21.96
N GLU A 375 14.68 26.73 -21.55
CA GLU A 375 14.17 27.22 -20.25
C GLU A 375 12.64 27.16 -20.08
N ASP A 376 11.90 27.14 -21.19
CA ASP A 376 10.44 27.14 -21.18
C ASP A 376 9.83 25.77 -20.87
N VAL A 377 10.61 24.68 -20.92
CA VAL A 377 10.11 23.33 -20.67
C VAL A 377 9.79 23.12 -19.19
N ARG A 378 8.83 22.24 -18.94
CA ARG A 378 8.32 21.91 -17.60
C ARG A 378 8.13 20.42 -17.48
N LEU A 379 8.08 19.92 -16.25
CA LEU A 379 7.93 18.47 -15.99
C LEU A 379 6.72 17.84 -16.70
N ALA A 380 5.58 18.53 -16.74
CA ALA A 380 4.37 18.03 -17.41
C ALA A 380 4.54 17.82 -18.93
N ASP A 381 5.60 18.36 -19.55
CA ASP A 381 5.91 18.15 -20.97
C ASP A 381 6.55 16.78 -21.25
N TYR A 382 7.01 16.08 -20.20
CA TYR A 382 7.79 14.85 -20.30
C TYR A 382 7.08 13.63 -19.70
N PHE A 383 6.11 13.84 -18.80
CA PHE A 383 5.41 12.77 -18.11
C PHE A 383 3.99 12.55 -18.67
N ASP A 384 3.73 11.33 -19.11
CA ASP A 384 2.40 10.89 -19.57
C ASP A 384 1.38 10.88 -18.43
N VAL A 385 1.85 10.61 -17.21
CA VAL A 385 1.07 10.68 -15.99
C VAL A 385 1.91 11.17 -14.82
N ILE A 386 1.34 12.08 -14.04
CA ILE A 386 1.88 12.53 -12.75
C ILE A 386 0.92 12.05 -11.65
N ALA A 387 1.43 11.29 -10.70
CA ALA A 387 0.67 10.76 -9.60
C ALA A 387 1.19 11.28 -8.26
N GLY A 388 0.27 11.50 -7.33
CA GLY A 388 0.66 12.06 -6.04
C GLY A 388 -0.38 11.85 -4.96
N THR A 389 0.11 11.54 -3.76
CA THR A 389 -0.71 11.33 -2.56
C THR A 389 -0.44 12.43 -1.54
N SER A 390 -1.48 12.97 -0.91
CA SER A 390 -1.36 14.00 0.13
C SER A 390 -0.60 15.22 -0.39
N THR A 391 0.48 15.64 0.28
CA THR A 391 1.44 16.64 -0.20
C THR A 391 1.91 16.38 -1.64
N GLY A 392 2.10 15.11 -2.04
CA GLY A 392 2.41 14.73 -3.42
C GLY A 392 1.27 15.00 -4.39
N GLY A 393 0.02 14.89 -3.94
CA GLY A 393 -1.18 15.25 -4.71
C GLY A 393 -1.31 16.76 -4.90
N LEU A 394 -0.93 17.56 -3.89
CA LEU A 394 -0.78 19.02 -4.01
C LEU A 394 0.29 19.38 -5.07
N ILE A 395 1.47 18.75 -5.00
CA ILE A 395 2.55 18.92 -5.98
C ILE A 395 2.07 18.54 -7.39
N THR A 396 1.36 17.42 -7.52
CA THR A 396 0.78 16.95 -8.78
C THR A 396 -0.17 17.97 -9.37
N ALA A 397 -1.08 18.53 -8.58
CA ALA A 397 -2.00 19.57 -9.05
C ALA A 397 -1.26 20.85 -9.45
N MET A 398 -0.23 21.29 -8.71
CA MET A 398 0.59 22.45 -9.08
C MET A 398 1.31 22.26 -10.42
N LEU A 399 1.84 21.05 -10.66
CA LEU A 399 2.53 20.70 -11.91
C LEU A 399 1.58 20.51 -13.10
N ALA A 400 0.31 20.15 -12.87
CA ALA A 400 -0.63 19.79 -13.93
C ALA A 400 -1.76 20.81 -14.16
N ALA A 401 -2.00 21.74 -13.24
CA ALA A 401 -3.01 22.77 -13.42
C ALA A 401 -2.59 23.75 -14.53
N PRO A 402 -3.47 24.03 -15.52
CA PRO A 402 -3.18 24.98 -16.57
C PRO A 402 -3.20 26.42 -16.06
N ASN A 403 -2.30 27.26 -16.57
CA ASN A 403 -2.47 28.72 -16.57
C ASN A 403 -3.26 29.17 -17.81
N GLU A 404 -3.46 30.49 -17.97
CA GLU A 404 -4.20 31.08 -19.10
C GLU A 404 -3.63 30.68 -20.48
N LYS A 405 -2.33 30.39 -20.56
CA LYS A 405 -1.63 29.95 -21.78
C LYS A 405 -1.64 28.43 -21.97
N LYS A 406 -2.43 27.68 -21.18
CA LYS A 406 -2.45 26.21 -21.15
C LYS A 406 -1.07 25.58 -20.90
N ARG A 407 -0.21 26.28 -20.16
CA ARG A 407 1.06 25.77 -19.62
C ARG A 407 0.88 25.42 -18.14
N PRO A 408 1.77 24.60 -17.54
CA PRO A 408 1.78 24.40 -16.09
C PRO A 408 1.80 25.73 -15.35
N MET A 409 0.97 25.84 -14.31
CA MET A 409 0.91 27.04 -13.48
C MET A 409 2.19 27.25 -12.67
N PHE A 410 2.87 26.15 -12.29
CA PHE A 410 4.08 26.20 -11.47
C PHE A 410 5.26 25.51 -12.16
N ALA A 411 6.42 26.15 -12.07
CA ALA A 411 7.71 25.51 -12.20
C ALA A 411 8.04 24.75 -10.91
N ALA A 412 8.86 23.70 -11.01
CA ALA A 412 9.24 22.87 -9.87
C ALA A 412 9.92 23.67 -8.75
N LYS A 413 10.69 24.71 -9.10
CA LYS A 413 11.35 25.61 -8.12
C LYS A 413 10.35 26.38 -7.26
N GLU A 414 9.21 26.78 -7.83
CA GLU A 414 8.18 27.58 -7.16
C GLU A 414 7.40 26.74 -6.14
N ILE A 415 7.32 25.42 -6.34
CA ILE A 415 6.71 24.48 -5.40
C ILE A 415 7.49 24.45 -4.08
N LYS A 416 8.83 24.44 -4.14
CA LYS A 416 9.69 24.52 -2.95
C LYS A 416 9.43 25.82 -2.19
N GLU A 417 9.39 26.94 -2.89
CA GLU A 417 9.12 28.28 -2.31
C GLU A 417 7.73 28.36 -1.67
N PHE A 418 6.72 27.79 -2.35
CA PHE A 418 5.36 27.68 -1.83
C PHE A 418 5.33 26.99 -0.46
N TYR A 419 6.03 25.86 -0.30
CA TYR A 419 6.08 25.15 0.98
C TYR A 419 6.81 25.95 2.05
N LEU A 420 7.94 26.59 1.72
CA LEU A 420 8.69 27.42 2.67
C LEU A 420 7.85 28.58 3.22
N GLU A 421 7.00 29.18 2.38
CA GLU A 421 6.13 30.28 2.78
C GLU A 421 4.86 29.82 3.51
N ASN A 422 4.21 28.77 3.02
CA ASN A 422 2.86 28.40 3.45
C ASN A 422 2.82 27.35 4.55
N CYS A 423 3.81 26.46 4.67
CA CYS A 423 3.84 25.45 5.74
C CYS A 423 3.66 26.04 7.14
N PRO A 424 4.33 27.14 7.53
CA PRO A 424 4.14 27.72 8.87
C PRO A 424 2.72 28.24 9.13
N LYS A 425 1.96 28.55 8.08
CA LYS A 425 0.56 29.04 8.16
C LYS A 425 -0.43 27.87 8.08
N ILE A 426 -0.11 26.81 7.35
CA ILE A 426 -0.87 25.55 7.28
C ILE A 426 -0.76 24.79 8.62
N PHE A 427 0.46 24.73 9.18
CA PHE A 427 0.79 24.04 10.44
C PHE A 427 1.38 25.05 11.44
N PRO A 428 0.56 25.97 11.98
CA PRO A 428 1.03 26.97 12.93
C PRO A 428 1.62 26.33 14.19
N GLN A 429 2.85 26.72 14.52
CA GLN A 429 3.53 26.29 15.73
C GLN A 429 3.15 27.27 16.85
N ASP A 430 2.20 26.90 17.71
CA ASP A 430 1.77 27.74 18.85
C ASP A 430 2.96 28.02 19.79
N SER A 431 3.51 29.24 19.75
CA SER A 431 4.65 29.66 20.58
C SER A 431 4.25 30.19 21.98
N ASN A 432 2.96 30.36 22.24
CA ASN A 432 2.43 30.95 23.48
C ASN A 432 1.46 30.03 24.23
N THR A 433 1.92 28.86 24.70
CA THR A 433 1.16 28.11 25.72
C THR A 433 1.93 28.08 27.03
N VAL A 434 1.69 29.11 27.85
CA VAL A 434 2.06 29.19 29.27
C VAL A 434 1.30 28.14 30.12
N PHE A 435 0.28 27.49 29.54
CA PHE A 435 -0.41 26.33 30.13
C PHE A 435 0.08 25.02 29.48
N GLY A 436 0.61 24.12 30.32
CA GLY A 436 1.48 23.01 29.96
C GLY A 436 0.90 21.86 29.12
N SER A 437 1.70 20.79 29.03
CA SER A 437 1.54 19.58 28.21
C SER A 437 0.14 18.95 28.21
N ALA A 438 -0.64 19.12 29.30
CA ALA A 438 -2.00 18.61 29.43
C ALA A 438 -3.01 19.26 28.47
N ALA A 439 -2.86 20.56 28.16
CA ALA A 439 -3.79 21.26 27.26
C ALA A 439 -3.63 20.80 25.80
N LYS A 440 -2.41 20.47 25.36
CA LYS A 440 -2.13 19.86 24.05
C LYS A 440 -2.78 18.48 23.91
N ILE A 441 -2.73 17.66 24.96
CA ILE A 441 -3.34 16.32 24.99
C ILE A 441 -4.87 16.44 24.90
N ILE A 442 -5.49 17.35 25.66
CA ILE A 442 -6.94 17.56 25.64
C ILE A 442 -7.41 18.05 24.25
N ARG A 443 -6.65 18.93 23.60
CA ARG A 443 -6.99 19.49 22.28
C ARG A 443 -6.91 18.44 21.16
N ALA A 444 -5.92 17.53 21.21
CA ALA A 444 -5.79 16.41 20.26
C ALA A 444 -6.91 15.35 20.41
N VAL A 445 -7.51 15.24 21.59
CA VAL A 445 -8.60 14.29 21.87
C VAL A 445 -9.95 14.79 21.35
N ILE A 446 -10.17 16.11 21.30
CA ILE A 446 -11.48 16.73 21.02
C ILE A 446 -11.70 17.03 19.52
N GLY A 447 -10.65 17.16 18.72
CA GLY A 447 -10.76 17.46 17.28
C GLY A 447 -9.44 17.27 16.53
N PRO A 448 -9.39 17.47 15.20
CA PRO A 448 -8.16 17.42 14.44
C PRO A 448 -7.16 18.49 14.93
N LYS A 449 -5.86 18.17 14.86
CA LYS A 449 -4.77 19.05 15.33
C LYS A 449 -4.82 20.43 14.67
N TYR A 450 -5.20 20.48 13.39
CA TYR A 450 -5.32 21.69 12.60
C TYR A 450 -6.72 21.83 12.00
N SER A 451 -7.21 23.07 11.89
CA SER A 451 -8.56 23.33 11.36
C SER A 451 -8.68 23.18 9.84
N GLY A 452 -7.56 23.11 9.11
CA GLY A 452 -7.53 23.08 7.65
C GLY A 452 -7.93 24.39 6.95
N LYS A 453 -8.47 25.39 7.65
CA LYS A 453 -9.00 26.63 7.02
C LYS A 453 -8.00 27.35 6.12
N TYR A 454 -6.75 27.49 6.57
CA TYR A 454 -5.71 28.12 5.75
C TYR A 454 -5.35 27.27 4.53
N LEU A 455 -5.25 25.94 4.68
CA LEU A 455 -5.03 25.02 3.57
C LEU A 455 -6.14 25.15 2.51
N HIS A 456 -7.41 25.13 2.93
CA HIS A 456 -8.54 25.31 2.02
C HIS A 456 -8.47 26.65 1.28
N LYS A 457 -8.17 27.73 2.01
CA LYS A 457 -8.03 29.07 1.44
C LYS A 457 -6.92 29.10 0.38
N VAL A 458 -5.70 28.71 0.73
CA VAL A 458 -4.55 28.83 -0.18
C VAL A 458 -4.70 27.92 -1.40
N VAL A 459 -5.23 26.71 -1.23
CA VAL A 459 -5.48 25.78 -2.36
C VAL A 459 -6.63 26.28 -3.24
N GLY A 460 -7.67 26.85 -2.64
CA GLY A 460 -8.78 27.48 -3.38
C GLY A 460 -8.34 28.71 -4.17
N GLU A 461 -7.48 29.56 -3.60
CA GLU A 461 -6.89 30.71 -4.28
C GLU A 461 -5.96 30.29 -5.43
N LEU A 462 -5.16 29.23 -5.22
CA LEU A 462 -4.16 28.75 -6.18
C LEU A 462 -4.81 28.04 -7.39
N LEU A 463 -5.74 27.12 -7.15
CA LEU A 463 -6.35 26.32 -8.22
C LEU A 463 -7.62 26.96 -8.78
N GLY A 464 -8.30 27.82 -8.00
CA GLY A 464 -9.57 28.42 -8.36
C GLY A 464 -10.64 27.36 -8.62
N GLU A 465 -11.38 27.55 -9.71
CA GLU A 465 -12.48 26.69 -10.13
C GLU A 465 -12.03 25.56 -11.08
N LYS A 466 -10.71 25.40 -11.30
CA LYS A 466 -10.18 24.41 -12.24
C LYS A 466 -10.55 22.99 -11.82
N LYS A 467 -11.00 22.19 -12.77
CA LYS A 467 -11.43 20.80 -12.59
C LYS A 467 -10.41 19.79 -13.11
N LEU A 468 -10.65 18.53 -12.76
CA LEU A 468 -9.81 17.40 -13.15
C LEU A 468 -9.64 17.27 -14.67
N HIS A 469 -10.68 17.51 -15.47
CA HIS A 469 -10.58 17.41 -16.93
C HIS A 469 -9.69 18.49 -17.58
N GLU A 470 -9.42 19.59 -16.86
CA GLU A 470 -8.64 20.72 -17.39
C GLU A 470 -7.13 20.52 -17.23
N THR A 471 -6.69 19.46 -16.55
CA THR A 471 -5.26 19.22 -16.34
C THR A 471 -4.51 19.03 -17.65
N ILE A 472 -3.32 19.63 -17.74
CA ILE A 472 -2.50 19.63 -18.97
C ILE A 472 -1.85 18.28 -19.27
N THR A 473 -1.74 17.42 -18.27
CA THR A 473 -1.29 16.02 -18.40
C THR A 473 -2.24 15.15 -17.57
N ASN A 474 -2.17 13.84 -17.75
CA ASN A 474 -2.97 12.93 -16.94
C ASN A 474 -2.47 12.95 -15.50
N ILE A 475 -3.39 13.03 -14.55
CA ILE A 475 -3.05 12.91 -13.15
C ILE A 475 -3.75 11.74 -12.49
N VAL A 476 -3.12 11.20 -11.44
CA VAL A 476 -3.68 10.14 -10.59
C VAL A 476 -3.48 10.54 -9.13
N VAL A 477 -4.57 10.88 -8.45
CA VAL A 477 -4.58 11.33 -7.05
C VAL A 477 -5.50 10.40 -6.23
N PRO A 478 -4.94 9.50 -5.40
CA PRO A 478 -5.74 8.64 -4.54
C PRO A 478 -6.33 9.42 -3.35
N THR A 479 -7.52 9.04 -2.94
CA THR A 479 -8.19 9.47 -1.70
C THR A 479 -8.90 8.27 -1.09
N PHE A 480 -9.38 8.37 0.14
CA PHE A 480 -10.21 7.31 0.74
C PHE A 480 -11.60 7.85 1.14
N ASP A 481 -12.66 7.22 0.64
CA ASP A 481 -14.03 7.61 0.99
C ASP A 481 -14.52 6.83 2.21
N ILE A 482 -14.68 7.52 3.35
CA ILE A 482 -15.03 6.89 4.63
C ILE A 482 -16.51 6.50 4.73
N LYS A 483 -17.37 7.04 3.86
CA LYS A 483 -18.79 6.66 3.79
C LYS A 483 -18.96 5.36 3.04
N ARG A 484 -18.12 5.12 2.03
CA ARG A 484 -18.11 3.90 1.22
C ARG A 484 -17.09 2.86 1.70
N LEU A 485 -16.18 3.25 2.58
CA LEU A 485 -15.02 2.47 3.05
C LEU A 485 -14.20 1.89 1.89
N GLN A 486 -13.97 2.69 0.86
CA GLN A 486 -13.19 2.30 -0.30
C GLN A 486 -12.32 3.45 -0.82
N PRO A 487 -11.17 3.16 -1.46
CA PRO A 487 -10.39 4.15 -2.17
C PRO A 487 -11.23 4.83 -3.28
N THR A 488 -11.10 6.15 -3.39
CA THR A 488 -11.59 6.91 -4.54
C THR A 488 -10.38 7.50 -5.25
N ILE A 489 -10.11 7.00 -6.45
CA ILE A 489 -8.98 7.45 -7.27
C ILE A 489 -9.47 8.53 -8.24
N PHE A 490 -9.02 9.76 -8.05
CA PHE A 490 -9.23 10.84 -9.02
C PHE A 490 -8.17 10.70 -10.12
N SER A 491 -8.61 10.19 -11.26
CA SER A 491 -7.75 9.86 -12.39
C SER A 491 -8.34 10.47 -13.65
N SER A 492 -7.54 11.25 -14.39
CA SER A 492 -7.96 11.83 -15.67
C SER A 492 -8.43 10.74 -16.65
N TYR A 493 -7.85 9.53 -16.56
CA TYR A 493 -8.24 8.37 -17.35
C TYR A 493 -9.65 7.84 -17.04
N GLN A 494 -10.19 8.09 -15.83
CA GLN A 494 -11.52 7.58 -15.44
C GLN A 494 -12.67 8.49 -15.83
N LEU A 495 -12.42 9.76 -16.15
CA LEU A 495 -13.46 10.78 -16.34
C LEU A 495 -14.53 10.40 -17.36
N LYS A 496 -14.14 9.78 -18.48
CA LYS A 496 -15.09 9.33 -19.51
C LYS A 496 -16.12 8.33 -19.00
N LYS A 497 -15.70 7.41 -18.13
CA LYS A 497 -16.57 6.36 -17.60
C LYS A 497 -17.30 6.80 -16.35
N LYS A 498 -16.71 7.72 -15.61
CA LYS A 498 -17.24 8.25 -14.36
C LYS A 498 -17.15 9.78 -14.41
N PRO A 499 -18.03 10.46 -15.17
CA PRO A 499 -18.05 11.92 -15.23
C PRO A 499 -18.18 12.56 -13.84
N SER A 500 -18.87 11.89 -12.92
CA SER A 500 -18.94 12.27 -11.51
C SER A 500 -17.58 12.43 -10.79
N LEU A 501 -16.47 11.92 -11.34
CA LEU A 501 -15.12 12.16 -10.80
C LEU A 501 -14.52 13.51 -11.22
N ASP A 502 -15.17 14.28 -12.10
CA ASP A 502 -14.73 15.60 -12.53
C ASP A 502 -14.97 16.67 -11.45
N ALA A 503 -14.22 16.54 -10.36
CA ALA A 503 -14.23 17.44 -9.23
C ALA A 503 -13.26 18.62 -9.44
N LYS A 504 -13.42 19.68 -8.64
CA LYS A 504 -12.43 20.77 -8.56
C LYS A 504 -11.10 20.21 -8.09
N LEU A 505 -10.00 20.65 -8.68
CA LEU A 505 -8.65 20.26 -8.26
C LEU A 505 -8.42 20.65 -6.79
N SER A 506 -9.00 21.75 -6.32
CA SER A 506 -8.94 22.16 -4.92
C SER A 506 -9.60 21.16 -3.98
N ASP A 507 -10.79 20.65 -4.31
CA ASP A 507 -11.47 19.61 -3.54
C ASP A 507 -10.68 18.30 -3.51
N ILE A 508 -10.08 17.91 -4.64
CA ILE A 508 -9.22 16.73 -4.75
C ILE A 508 -7.98 16.90 -3.86
N CYS A 509 -7.29 18.05 -3.94
CA CYS A 509 -6.10 18.36 -3.14
C CYS A 509 -6.36 18.39 -1.63
N ILE A 510 -7.50 18.96 -1.22
CA ILE A 510 -7.91 18.98 0.18
C ILE A 510 -8.25 17.55 0.64
N GLY A 511 -9.03 16.80 -0.14
CA GLY A 511 -9.40 15.42 0.17
C GLY A 511 -8.19 14.50 0.31
N THR A 512 -7.25 14.54 -0.65
CA THR A 512 -6.05 13.71 -0.58
C THR A 512 -5.11 14.08 0.56
N SER A 513 -5.20 15.28 1.13
CA SER A 513 -4.32 15.78 2.21
C SER A 513 -4.99 15.76 3.59
N ALA A 514 -6.25 15.34 3.68
CA ALA A 514 -7.06 15.36 4.89
C ALA A 514 -6.68 14.21 5.84
N ALA A 515 -5.44 14.23 6.38
CA ALA A 515 -4.88 13.16 7.17
C ALA A 515 -5.67 12.99 8.48
N PRO A 516 -6.17 11.77 8.80
CA PRO A 516 -6.88 11.51 10.05
C PRO A 516 -6.08 12.04 11.24
N THR A 517 -6.77 12.66 12.19
CA THR A 517 -6.21 13.30 13.40
C THR A 517 -5.44 14.61 13.18
N TYR A 518 -4.94 14.87 11.97
CA TYR A 518 -4.23 16.12 11.63
C TYR A 518 -5.18 17.16 11.05
N LEU A 519 -5.98 16.78 10.06
CA LEU A 519 -6.87 17.66 9.31
C LEU A 519 -8.29 17.08 9.27
N PRO A 520 -9.33 17.93 9.17
CA PRO A 520 -10.70 17.46 9.06
C PRO A 520 -10.95 16.72 7.74
N ALA A 521 -11.81 15.69 7.77
CA ALA A 521 -12.30 15.05 6.56
C ALA A 521 -13.02 16.06 5.65
N HIS A 522 -12.91 15.88 4.34
CA HIS A 522 -13.45 16.79 3.34
C HIS A 522 -14.73 16.26 2.72
N TYR A 523 -15.74 17.12 2.63
CA TYR A 523 -17.03 16.80 2.01
C TYR A 523 -17.30 17.77 0.86
N PHE A 524 -17.68 17.22 -0.28
CA PHE A 524 -18.23 17.97 -1.40
C PHE A 524 -19.11 17.06 -2.26
N GLN A 525 -19.76 17.64 -3.25
CA GLN A 525 -20.59 16.94 -4.21
C GLN A 525 -20.16 17.32 -5.63
N THR A 526 -20.30 16.38 -6.55
CA THR A 526 -20.27 16.67 -7.99
C THR A 526 -21.62 16.33 -8.59
N GLU A 527 -21.90 16.92 -9.73
CA GLU A 527 -23.08 16.65 -10.54
C GLU A 527 -22.58 16.27 -11.93
N ASP A 528 -23.08 15.17 -12.47
CA ASP A 528 -22.76 14.76 -13.85
C ASP A 528 -23.73 15.39 -14.86
N ASP A 529 -23.47 15.14 -16.15
CA ASP A 529 -24.22 15.76 -17.26
C ASP A 529 -25.72 15.41 -17.28
N ILE A 530 -26.15 14.38 -16.54
CA ILE A 530 -27.56 13.97 -16.42
C ILE A 530 -28.20 14.43 -15.10
N GLY A 531 -27.50 15.29 -14.34
CA GLY A 531 -27.97 15.84 -13.06
C GLY A 531 -27.84 14.88 -11.88
N ALA A 532 -27.11 13.77 -12.03
CA ALA A 532 -26.92 12.84 -10.93
C ALA A 532 -25.83 13.36 -9.97
N VAL A 533 -26.26 13.62 -8.74
CA VAL A 533 -25.36 14.12 -7.69
C VAL A 533 -24.60 12.96 -7.05
N ARG A 534 -23.28 13.07 -7.01
CA ARG A 534 -22.40 12.17 -6.27
C ARG A 534 -21.77 12.88 -5.09
N GLU A 535 -21.97 12.34 -3.90
CA GLU A 535 -21.31 12.80 -2.70
C GLU A 535 -19.93 12.16 -2.50
N PHE A 536 -18.99 12.95 -1.98
CA PHE A 536 -17.66 12.51 -1.59
C PHE A 536 -17.41 12.80 -0.12
N ASN A 537 -16.91 11.82 0.62
CA ASN A 537 -16.59 11.93 2.04
C ASN A 537 -15.14 11.50 2.25
N LEU A 538 -14.20 12.38 1.93
CA LEU A 538 -12.81 12.01 1.69
C LEU A 538 -11.92 12.28 2.90
N ILE A 539 -10.95 11.39 3.06
CA ILE A 539 -9.75 11.58 3.88
C ILE A 539 -8.50 11.30 3.03
N ASP A 540 -7.34 11.53 3.63
CA ASP A 540 -6.04 11.44 2.97
C ASP A 540 -5.82 10.11 2.22
N GLY A 541 -5.25 10.23 1.01
CA GLY A 541 -4.95 9.10 0.15
C GLY A 541 -3.86 8.18 0.67
N GLY A 542 -3.01 8.65 1.60
CA GLY A 542 -1.95 7.91 2.25
C GLY A 542 -2.48 6.74 3.08
N VAL A 543 -3.76 6.79 3.43
CA VAL A 543 -4.48 5.68 4.04
C VAL A 543 -4.63 4.48 3.10
N ALA A 544 -4.69 4.74 1.78
CA ALA A 544 -4.80 3.71 0.76
C ALA A 544 -3.48 3.43 0.05
N ALA A 545 -2.81 4.47 -0.43
CA ALA A 545 -1.60 4.35 -1.24
C ALA A 545 -0.70 5.56 -0.99
N ASN A 546 0.12 5.52 0.06
CA ASN A 546 1.07 6.61 0.32
C ASN A 546 2.10 6.78 -0.80
N ASN A 547 2.54 5.66 -1.38
CA ASN A 547 3.28 5.63 -2.64
C ASN A 547 2.32 5.28 -3.79
N PRO A 548 1.90 6.26 -4.62
CA PRO A 548 0.88 6.04 -5.65
C PRO A 548 1.43 5.39 -6.94
N THR A 549 2.70 4.96 -6.98
CA THR A 549 3.35 4.48 -8.21
C THR A 549 2.60 3.32 -8.86
N LEU A 550 2.24 2.28 -8.08
CA LEU A 550 1.46 1.15 -8.61
C LEU A 550 0.05 1.55 -9.03
N VAL A 551 -0.55 2.58 -8.39
CA VAL A 551 -1.87 3.09 -8.77
C VAL A 551 -1.80 3.75 -10.14
N ALA A 552 -0.78 4.57 -10.38
CA ALA A 552 -0.54 5.22 -11.66
C ALA A 552 -0.33 4.19 -12.78
N MET A 553 0.53 3.20 -12.54
CA MET A 553 0.80 2.12 -13.49
C MET A 553 -0.48 1.32 -13.79
N SER A 554 -1.29 0.98 -12.77
CA SER A 554 -2.56 0.29 -12.98
C SER A 554 -3.56 1.09 -13.81
N GLU A 555 -3.64 2.41 -13.64
CA GLU A 555 -4.54 3.26 -14.43
C GLU A 555 -4.11 3.32 -15.90
N VAL A 556 -2.80 3.45 -16.16
CA VAL A 556 -2.23 3.39 -17.51
C VAL A 556 -2.50 2.02 -18.15
N THR A 557 -2.20 0.92 -17.45
CA THR A 557 -2.43 -0.45 -17.95
C THR A 557 -3.90 -0.67 -18.29
N LYS A 558 -4.85 -0.18 -17.48
CA LYS A 558 -6.28 -0.25 -17.80
C LYS A 558 -6.61 0.43 -19.13
N GLU A 559 -6.02 1.59 -19.42
CA GLU A 559 -6.25 2.30 -20.69
C GLU A 559 -5.66 1.59 -21.90
N ILE A 560 -4.47 1.00 -21.75
CA ILE A 560 -3.83 0.16 -22.77
C ILE A 560 -4.75 -1.01 -23.13
N ASN A 561 -5.23 -1.76 -22.13
CA ASN A 561 -6.10 -2.92 -22.34
C ASN A 561 -7.42 -2.57 -23.01
N ARG A 562 -7.90 -1.35 -22.75
CA ARG A 562 -9.11 -0.81 -23.36
C ARG A 562 -8.93 -0.50 -24.86
N GLY A 563 -7.71 -0.60 -25.38
CA GLY A 563 -7.34 -0.30 -26.75
C GLY A 563 -7.37 1.21 -27.02
N SER A 564 -6.93 2.02 -26.05
CA SER A 564 -6.78 3.46 -26.26
C SER A 564 -5.79 3.70 -27.42
N PRO A 565 -6.13 4.56 -28.41
CA PRO A 565 -5.22 4.88 -29.51
C PRO A 565 -3.98 5.65 -29.04
N ASP A 566 -4.03 6.21 -27.83
CA ASP A 566 -2.96 7.00 -27.25
C ASP A 566 -1.77 6.13 -26.82
N PHE A 567 -1.97 4.82 -26.64
CA PHE A 567 -0.92 3.89 -26.28
C PHE A 567 -0.70 2.84 -27.38
N PHE A 568 0.57 2.53 -27.67
CA PHE A 568 0.89 1.45 -28.60
C PHE A 568 0.36 0.12 -28.06
N PRO A 569 -0.05 -0.83 -28.92
CA PRO A 569 -0.43 -2.16 -28.48
C PRO A 569 0.80 -2.85 -27.87
N ILE A 570 0.92 -2.82 -26.54
CA ILE A 570 1.85 -3.67 -25.83
C ILE A 570 1.21 -5.00 -25.54
N LYS A 571 2.06 -6.02 -25.37
CA LYS A 571 1.63 -7.13 -24.56
C LYS A 571 1.29 -6.59 -23.17
N PRO A 572 0.12 -6.95 -22.63
CA PRO A 572 -0.18 -6.86 -21.21
C PRO A 572 1.08 -7.06 -20.36
N MET A 573 1.41 -6.11 -19.49
CA MET A 573 2.53 -6.24 -18.53
C MET A 573 3.95 -6.08 -19.09
N ASP A 574 4.14 -5.47 -20.26
CA ASP A 574 5.47 -4.99 -20.71
C ASP A 574 5.92 -3.77 -19.88
N TYR A 575 6.11 -3.95 -18.56
CA TYR A 575 6.60 -2.90 -17.66
C TYR A 575 8.02 -2.44 -18.01
N GLY A 576 8.73 -3.17 -18.87
CA GLY A 576 10.00 -2.72 -19.42
C GLY A 576 9.88 -1.43 -20.25
N ARG A 577 8.68 -1.08 -20.69
CA ARG A 577 8.41 0.20 -21.36
C ARG A 577 8.01 1.32 -20.41
N PHE A 578 7.81 1.06 -19.12
CA PHE A 578 7.53 2.11 -18.15
C PHE A 578 8.84 2.73 -17.69
N LEU A 579 9.00 4.04 -17.89
CA LEU A 579 10.06 4.84 -17.31
C LEU A 579 9.50 5.60 -16.10
N VAL A 580 9.88 5.17 -14.90
CA VAL A 580 9.24 5.57 -13.65
C VAL A 580 10.23 6.27 -12.73
N ILE A 581 9.89 7.49 -12.33
CA ILE A 581 10.55 8.21 -11.23
C ILE A 581 9.57 8.24 -10.04
N SER A 582 9.95 7.58 -8.94
CA SER A 582 9.18 7.55 -7.70
C SER A 582 9.93 8.29 -6.60
N LEU A 583 9.33 9.35 -6.06
CA LEU A 583 9.95 10.23 -5.09
C LEU A 583 9.28 10.10 -3.72
N GLY A 584 10.04 9.61 -2.75
CA GLY A 584 9.61 9.52 -1.36
C GLY A 584 9.85 10.82 -0.57
N THR A 585 9.15 10.98 0.55
CA THR A 585 9.34 12.11 1.48
C THR A 585 10.26 11.79 2.66
N GLY A 586 10.96 10.66 2.59
CA GLY A 586 11.80 10.12 3.64
C GLY A 586 11.06 9.43 4.79
N SER A 587 11.80 8.62 5.54
CA SER A 587 11.38 7.86 6.72
C SER A 587 12.44 7.99 7.85
N GLY A 588 12.03 7.74 9.10
CA GLY A 588 12.91 7.90 10.26
C GLY A 588 13.93 6.75 10.42
N LYS A 589 15.16 7.07 10.86
CA LYS A 589 16.28 6.12 10.97
C LYS A 589 16.10 5.03 12.05
N ALA A 590 16.19 3.76 11.61
CA ALA A 590 16.05 2.48 12.35
C ALA A 590 16.84 2.31 13.66
N SER A 591 17.83 3.16 13.93
CA SER A 591 18.80 2.95 15.02
C SER A 591 18.72 3.95 16.19
N GLU A 592 18.04 5.08 16.03
CA GLU A 592 18.13 6.21 17.01
C GLU A 592 16.78 6.73 17.51
N HIS A 593 15.66 6.45 16.82
CA HIS A 593 14.37 6.49 17.48
C HIS A 593 14.32 5.30 18.44
N LYS A 594 13.80 5.47 19.66
CA LYS A 594 13.42 4.31 20.46
C LYS A 594 12.28 3.60 19.71
N TYR A 595 12.64 2.68 18.82
CA TYR A 595 11.68 1.81 18.15
C TYR A 595 10.87 1.09 19.20
N TYR A 596 9.56 1.08 19.00
CA TYR A 596 8.65 0.46 19.94
C TYR A 596 8.94 -1.03 19.99
N SER A 597 9.37 -1.52 21.15
CA SER A 597 9.50 -2.96 21.33
C SER A 597 8.10 -3.56 21.47
N ALA A 598 7.90 -4.80 21.00
CA ALA A 598 6.63 -5.50 21.24
C ALA A 598 6.34 -5.64 22.74
N LYS A 599 7.37 -5.69 23.59
CA LYS A 599 7.23 -5.70 25.05
C LYS A 599 6.65 -4.39 25.60
N GLU A 600 7.05 -3.26 25.04
CA GLU A 600 6.52 -1.94 25.39
C GLU A 600 5.10 -1.76 24.85
N ALA A 601 4.92 -2.03 23.55
CA ALA A 601 3.63 -1.88 22.87
C ALA A 601 2.56 -2.88 23.33
N ALA A 602 2.94 -4.03 23.93
CA ALA A 602 2.01 -4.96 24.58
C ALA A 602 1.21 -4.34 25.74
N ARG A 603 1.70 -3.25 26.32
CA ARG A 603 0.98 -2.50 27.36
C ARG A 603 0.13 -1.38 26.80
N TRP A 604 0.22 -1.09 25.50
CA TRP A 604 -0.48 0.03 24.90
C TRP A 604 -1.96 -0.28 24.68
N GLY A 605 -2.81 0.59 25.20
CA GLY A 605 -4.17 0.78 24.70
C GLY A 605 -4.21 1.81 23.58
N VAL A 606 -5.38 2.39 23.34
CA VAL A 606 -5.59 3.42 22.32
C VAL A 606 -4.62 4.60 22.47
N LEU A 607 -4.38 5.12 23.68
CA LEU A 607 -3.47 6.27 23.85
C LEU A 607 -2.01 5.97 23.50
N GLY A 608 -1.51 4.76 23.79
CA GLY A 608 -0.12 4.39 23.48
C GLY A 608 0.12 4.36 21.96
N TRP A 609 -0.85 3.85 21.20
CA TRP A 609 -0.80 3.82 19.73
C TRP A 609 -0.95 5.20 19.06
N LEU A 610 -1.34 6.22 19.82
CA LEU A 610 -1.64 7.57 19.33
C LEU A 610 -0.66 8.65 19.79
N THR A 611 -0.12 8.49 20.99
CA THR A 611 0.73 9.48 21.63
C THR A 611 1.82 8.75 22.40
N SER A 612 2.84 8.29 21.67
CA SER A 612 4.08 7.80 22.27
C SER A 612 5.21 8.70 21.81
N ASP A 613 5.87 9.37 22.75
CA ASP A 613 7.02 10.26 22.49
C ASP A 613 6.78 11.39 21.46
N GLY A 614 5.53 11.85 21.30
CA GLY A 614 5.17 12.98 20.44
C GLY A 614 4.88 12.64 18.98
N SER A 615 4.87 11.36 18.60
CA SER A 615 4.42 10.85 17.29
C SER A 615 3.08 10.11 17.39
N THR A 616 2.55 9.67 16.23
CA THR A 616 1.30 8.91 16.10
C THR A 616 1.60 7.50 15.54
N PRO A 617 2.12 6.56 16.38
CA PRO A 617 2.66 5.28 15.93
C PRO A 617 1.80 4.52 14.92
N LEU A 618 0.48 4.53 15.13
CA LEU A 618 -0.44 3.80 14.26
C LEU A 618 -0.45 4.35 12.82
N VAL A 619 -0.47 5.68 12.66
CA VAL A 619 -0.49 6.32 11.33
C VAL A 619 0.85 6.10 10.63
N ASP A 620 1.97 6.24 11.37
CA ASP A 620 3.32 6.05 10.84
C ASP A 620 3.51 4.62 10.32
N VAL A 621 3.07 3.63 11.11
CA VAL A 621 3.17 2.21 10.79
C VAL A 621 2.40 1.85 9.52
N PHE A 622 1.14 2.26 9.38
CA PHE A 622 0.36 1.96 8.17
C PHE A 622 0.88 2.70 6.93
N THR A 623 1.29 3.97 7.09
CA THR A 623 1.78 4.80 5.98
C THR A 623 3.11 4.26 5.43
N GLN A 624 4.04 3.89 6.32
CA GLN A 624 5.33 3.31 5.93
C GLN A 624 5.17 1.91 5.34
N ALA A 625 4.34 1.06 5.96
CA ALA A 625 4.10 -0.30 5.46
C ALA A 625 3.55 -0.29 4.02
N SER A 626 2.59 0.60 3.73
CA SER A 626 2.04 0.76 2.37
C SER A 626 3.12 1.17 1.35
N ALA A 627 3.98 2.14 1.69
CA ALA A 627 5.03 2.61 0.80
C ALA A 627 6.10 1.54 0.52
N ASP A 628 6.56 0.83 1.55
CA ASP A 628 7.57 -0.23 1.45
C ASP A 628 7.07 -1.40 0.59
N MET A 629 5.81 -1.80 0.77
CA MET A 629 5.23 -2.88 -0.04
C MET A 629 5.19 -2.49 -1.52
N VAL A 630 4.80 -1.27 -1.87
CA VAL A 630 4.79 -0.81 -3.27
C VAL A 630 6.17 -0.89 -3.90
N ASP A 631 7.21 -0.44 -3.19
CA ASP A 631 8.59 -0.46 -3.69
C ASP A 631 9.13 -1.89 -3.86
N LEU A 632 8.82 -2.78 -2.91
CA LEU A 632 9.17 -4.21 -3.01
C LEU A 632 8.54 -4.84 -4.25
N HIS A 633 7.25 -4.62 -4.50
CA HIS A 633 6.57 -5.18 -5.66
C HIS A 633 7.18 -4.68 -6.98
N ILE A 634 7.35 -3.37 -7.15
CA ILE A 634 7.90 -2.80 -8.39
C ILE A 634 9.36 -3.25 -8.59
N SER A 635 10.14 -3.35 -7.52
CA SER A 635 11.52 -3.84 -7.58
C SER A 635 11.58 -5.30 -8.07
N VAL A 636 10.72 -6.18 -7.55
CA VAL A 636 10.59 -7.57 -8.03
C VAL A 636 10.23 -7.60 -9.52
N VAL A 637 9.22 -6.82 -9.91
CA VAL A 637 8.75 -6.72 -11.31
C VAL A 637 9.86 -6.26 -12.25
N SER A 638 10.56 -5.19 -11.88
CA SER A 638 11.56 -4.53 -12.73
C SER A 638 12.81 -5.40 -12.90
N GLN A 639 13.23 -6.11 -11.84
CA GLN A 639 14.32 -7.09 -11.91
C GLN A 639 13.94 -8.27 -12.79
N ALA A 640 12.71 -8.80 -12.62
CA ALA A 640 12.22 -9.90 -13.43
C ALA A 640 12.28 -9.55 -14.93
N LEU A 641 11.93 -8.32 -15.30
CA LEU A 641 11.91 -7.85 -16.69
C LEU A 641 13.25 -7.28 -17.19
N HIS A 642 14.35 -7.43 -16.44
CA HIS A 642 15.65 -6.83 -16.74
C HIS A 642 15.58 -5.32 -17.06
N SER A 643 14.62 -4.64 -16.45
CA SER A 643 14.26 -3.24 -16.72
C SER A 643 14.49 -2.34 -15.51
N GLU A 644 15.37 -2.77 -14.62
CA GLU A 644 15.68 -2.10 -13.37
C GLU A 644 16.18 -0.66 -13.56
N LYS A 645 16.83 -0.38 -14.70
CA LYS A 645 17.32 0.96 -15.04
C LYS A 645 16.19 1.95 -15.39
N ASN A 646 14.97 1.45 -15.61
CA ASN A 646 13.79 2.23 -15.94
C ASN A 646 12.95 2.58 -14.70
N TYR A 647 13.28 2.05 -13.52
CA TYR A 647 12.65 2.41 -12.25
C TYR A 647 13.69 3.08 -11.33
N LEU A 648 13.43 4.34 -10.96
CA LEU A 648 14.24 5.10 -10.02
C LEU A 648 13.40 5.51 -8.82
N ARG A 649 13.70 4.91 -7.66
CA ARG A 649 13.15 5.29 -6.36
C ARG A 649 14.16 6.15 -5.62
N ILE A 650 13.79 7.38 -5.27
CA ILE A 650 14.61 8.28 -4.45
C ILE A 650 13.91 8.46 -3.11
N GLN A 651 14.53 7.95 -2.05
CA GLN A 651 13.97 7.91 -0.70
C GLN A 651 15.09 8.02 0.34
N ASP A 652 14.84 8.74 1.44
CA ASP A 652 15.78 8.85 2.56
C ASP A 652 15.24 8.13 3.80
N ASP A 653 15.85 7.02 4.21
CA ASP A 653 15.41 6.26 5.39
C ASP A 653 16.26 6.56 6.64
N THR A 654 16.89 7.73 6.69
CA THR A 654 17.86 8.12 7.71
C THR A 654 17.51 9.42 8.44
N LEU A 655 16.27 9.90 8.31
CA LEU A 655 15.83 11.13 8.94
C LEU A 655 15.89 11.03 10.48
N HIS A 656 16.30 12.10 11.15
CA HIS A 656 16.44 12.16 12.60
C HIS A 656 16.02 13.53 13.16
N GLY A 657 15.46 13.54 14.37
CA GLY A 657 15.03 14.79 15.01
C GLY A 657 13.82 15.43 14.30
N PRO A 658 13.68 16.78 14.32
CA PRO A 658 12.49 17.46 13.81
C PRO A 658 12.13 17.21 12.34
N VAL A 659 13.10 16.80 11.50
CA VAL A 659 12.86 16.53 10.07
C VAL A 659 12.06 15.25 9.83
N THR A 660 11.90 14.37 10.83
CA THR A 660 11.03 13.19 10.71
C THR A 660 9.55 13.56 10.79
N SER A 661 9.22 14.69 11.41
CA SER A 661 7.83 15.14 11.56
C SER A 661 7.25 15.61 10.23
N VAL A 662 5.97 15.27 10.04
CA VAL A 662 5.16 15.71 8.90
C VAL A 662 4.54 17.10 9.07
N ASP A 663 4.67 17.73 10.24
CA ASP A 663 3.94 18.96 10.59
C ASP A 663 4.69 19.99 11.45
N ILE A 664 5.96 19.76 11.84
CA ILE A 664 6.79 20.77 12.52
C ILE A 664 7.32 21.81 11.50
N ALA A 665 6.52 22.83 11.22
CA ALA A 665 6.80 23.84 10.20
C ALA A 665 7.62 25.05 10.71
N THR A 666 8.68 24.82 11.49
CA THR A 666 9.59 25.91 11.89
C THR A 666 10.52 26.28 10.73
N LYS A 667 10.89 27.56 10.59
CA LYS A 667 11.81 28.01 9.52
C LYS A 667 13.09 27.16 9.44
N LYS A 668 13.67 26.83 10.60
CA LYS A 668 14.84 25.96 10.71
C LYS A 668 14.56 24.56 10.13
N ASN A 669 13.47 23.91 10.58
CA ASN A 669 13.15 22.56 10.12
C ASN A 669 12.84 22.50 8.62
N LEU A 670 12.15 23.50 8.09
CA LEU A 670 11.87 23.57 6.65
C LEU A 670 13.16 23.73 5.83
N GLN A 671 14.13 24.53 6.31
CA GLN A 671 15.45 24.62 5.67
C GLN A 671 16.24 23.32 5.83
N ASP A 672 16.16 22.65 6.97
CA ASP A 672 16.80 21.35 7.19
C ASP A 672 16.24 20.29 6.22
N LEU A 673 14.95 20.33 5.89
CA LEU A 673 14.34 19.48 4.85
C LEU A 673 14.86 19.78 3.44
N VAL A 674 15.13 21.06 3.11
CA VAL A 674 15.83 21.42 1.85
C VAL A 674 17.22 20.80 1.84
N ASN A 675 17.97 20.96 2.92
CA ASN A 675 19.32 20.40 3.05
C ASN A 675 19.32 18.86 2.94
N VAL A 676 18.28 18.19 3.45
CA VAL A 676 18.08 16.75 3.26
C VAL A 676 17.89 16.41 1.79
N GLY A 677 17.03 17.13 1.06
CA GLY A 677 16.83 16.93 -0.38
C GLY A 677 18.13 17.12 -1.18
N GLU A 678 18.90 18.16 -0.88
CA GLU A 678 20.20 18.43 -1.52
C GLU A 678 21.23 17.33 -1.22
N LYS A 679 21.29 16.85 0.02
CA LYS A 679 22.15 15.71 0.39
C LYS A 679 21.71 14.42 -0.28
N LEU A 680 20.40 14.22 -0.46
CA LEU A 680 19.85 13.02 -1.08
C LEU A 680 20.26 12.90 -2.55
N LEU A 681 20.39 14.02 -3.27
CA LEU A 681 20.97 14.04 -4.63
C LEU A 681 22.38 13.43 -4.66
N LYS A 682 23.19 13.69 -3.63
CA LYS A 682 24.57 13.22 -3.53
C LYS A 682 24.70 11.80 -2.97
N LYS A 683 23.63 11.21 -2.44
CA LYS A 683 23.64 9.83 -1.95
C LYS A 683 23.66 8.84 -3.12
N PRO A 684 24.27 7.66 -2.94
CA PRO A 684 24.18 6.59 -3.95
C PRO A 684 22.73 6.17 -4.17
N VAL A 685 22.41 5.75 -5.39
CA VAL A 685 21.14 5.12 -5.72
C VAL A 685 21.01 3.86 -4.87
N SER A 686 19.87 3.72 -4.20
CA SER A 686 19.56 2.55 -3.38
C SER A 686 18.40 1.77 -4.00
N ARG A 687 18.37 0.46 -3.74
CA ARG A 687 17.32 -0.44 -4.20
C ARG A 687 16.97 -1.45 -3.10
N VAL A 688 15.74 -1.96 -3.15
CA VAL A 688 15.35 -3.06 -2.27
C VAL A 688 16.17 -4.30 -2.61
N ASN A 689 17.00 -4.74 -1.67
CA ASN A 689 17.62 -6.05 -1.73
C ASN A 689 16.53 -7.09 -1.49
N LEU A 690 16.08 -7.76 -2.56
CA LEU A 690 14.98 -8.74 -2.49
C LEU A 690 15.26 -9.92 -1.57
N ASP A 691 16.52 -10.23 -1.32
CA ASP A 691 16.91 -11.27 -0.38
C ASP A 691 16.76 -10.80 1.06
N LYS A 692 17.15 -9.56 1.40
CA LYS A 692 17.06 -9.05 2.78
C LYS A 692 15.72 -8.37 3.10
N GLY A 693 15.03 -7.86 2.10
CA GLY A 693 13.89 -6.93 2.23
C GLY A 693 14.31 -5.49 2.53
N LEU A 694 15.60 -5.23 2.72
CA LEU A 694 16.12 -3.92 3.12
C LEU A 694 16.58 -3.12 1.91
N VAL A 695 16.44 -1.80 1.98
CA VAL A 695 16.99 -0.86 1.00
C VAL A 695 18.50 -0.77 1.18
N GLU A 696 19.27 -1.08 0.13
CA GLU A 696 20.73 -1.04 0.14
C GLU A 696 21.26 -0.23 -1.06
N PRO A 697 22.40 0.48 -0.91
CA PRO A 697 23.06 1.14 -2.03
C PRO A 697 23.41 0.15 -3.14
N THR A 698 23.28 0.59 -4.39
CA THR A 698 23.68 -0.19 -5.58
C THR A 698 25.20 -0.31 -5.68
N SER A 699 25.69 -1.38 -6.33
CA SER A 699 27.12 -1.65 -6.50
C SER A 699 27.86 -0.62 -7.36
N ASP A 700 27.12 0.10 -8.21
CA ASP A 700 27.68 0.88 -9.31
C ASP A 700 28.14 2.28 -8.87
N ASN A 701 27.97 2.62 -7.58
CA ASN A 701 28.26 3.93 -6.97
C ASN A 701 27.63 5.14 -7.68
N GLU A 702 26.64 4.93 -8.56
CA GLU A 702 25.87 5.99 -9.22
C GLU A 702 25.12 6.81 -8.14
N THR A 703 25.25 8.13 -8.16
CA THR A 703 24.48 9.00 -7.24
C THR A 703 23.07 9.23 -7.76
N ASN A 704 22.14 9.63 -6.87
CA ASN A 704 20.78 10.00 -7.31
C ASN A 704 20.80 11.15 -8.32
N GLU A 705 21.77 12.07 -8.20
CA GLU A 705 21.98 13.14 -9.17
C GLU A 705 22.35 12.61 -10.56
N ASP A 706 23.31 11.68 -10.63
CA ASP A 706 23.73 11.05 -11.89
C ASP A 706 22.58 10.29 -12.53
N ALA A 707 21.84 9.52 -11.73
CA ALA A 707 20.66 8.80 -12.19
C ALA A 707 19.57 9.77 -12.70
N LEU A 708 19.34 10.90 -12.04
CA LEU A 708 18.38 11.91 -12.51
C LEU A 708 18.82 12.58 -13.81
N ARG A 709 20.11 12.87 -14.01
CA ARG A 709 20.64 13.36 -15.30
C ARG A 709 20.40 12.34 -16.41
N ARG A 710 20.63 11.05 -16.12
CA ARG A 710 20.35 9.95 -17.05
C ARG A 710 18.86 9.87 -17.39
N PHE A 711 17.98 9.94 -16.41
CA PHE A 711 16.53 9.95 -16.63
C PHE A 711 16.07 11.19 -17.40
N ALA A 712 16.61 12.38 -17.11
CA ALA A 712 16.32 13.62 -17.85
C ALA A 712 16.66 13.46 -19.34
N LYS A 713 17.81 12.85 -19.64
CA LYS A 713 18.19 12.53 -21.02
C LYS A 713 17.20 11.56 -21.68
N MET A 714 16.84 10.47 -20.99
CA MET A 714 15.86 9.50 -21.53
C MET A 714 14.49 10.13 -21.80
N LEU A 715 14.04 11.03 -20.93
CA LEU A 715 12.79 11.78 -21.10
C LEU A 715 12.86 12.74 -22.31
N SER A 716 13.96 13.49 -22.46
CA SER A 716 14.18 14.38 -23.61
C SER A 716 14.26 13.58 -24.92
N ASP A 717 15.06 12.51 -24.96
CA ASP A 717 15.18 11.63 -26.13
C ASP A 717 13.81 11.06 -26.54
N GLU A 718 13.02 10.58 -25.58
CA GLU A 718 11.67 10.03 -25.81
C GLU A 718 10.70 11.10 -26.34
N LYS A 719 10.72 12.31 -25.78
CA LYS A 719 9.91 13.44 -26.26
C LYS A 719 10.24 13.80 -27.71
N HIS A 720 11.54 13.93 -28.05
CA HIS A 720 11.98 14.24 -29.42
C HIS A 720 11.67 13.11 -30.40
N LEU A 721 11.78 11.85 -29.95
CA LEU A 721 11.39 10.69 -30.74
C LEU A 721 9.90 10.73 -31.10
N ARG A 722 9.03 11.00 -30.12
CA ARG A 722 7.58 11.14 -30.33
C ARG A 722 7.26 12.28 -31.28
N LEU A 723 7.90 13.45 -31.11
CA LEU A 723 7.72 14.58 -32.01
C LEU A 723 8.08 14.20 -33.45
N THR A 724 9.24 13.56 -33.66
CA THR A 724 9.72 13.12 -34.97
C THR A 724 8.77 12.13 -35.65
N ARG A 725 8.18 11.20 -34.88
CA ARG A 725 7.27 10.16 -35.39
C ARG A 725 5.81 10.62 -35.51
N SER A 726 5.44 11.71 -34.83
CA SER A 726 4.09 12.26 -34.88
C SER A 726 3.78 12.96 -36.22
N PRO A 727 2.49 13.09 -36.60
CA PRO A 727 2.08 13.89 -37.74
C PRO A 727 2.53 15.36 -37.65
N ALA A 728 2.64 15.91 -36.42
CA ALA A 728 3.08 17.28 -36.18
C ALA A 728 4.55 17.52 -36.55
N GLY A 729 5.44 16.53 -36.32
CA GLY A 729 6.85 16.61 -36.73
C GLY A 729 7.06 16.46 -38.24
N HIS A 730 6.15 15.76 -38.94
CA HIS A 730 6.19 15.63 -40.39
C HIS A 730 5.77 16.92 -41.12
N ALA A 731 4.91 17.74 -40.49
CA ALA A 731 4.49 19.05 -41.01
C ALA A 731 5.53 20.17 -40.79
N GLN A 732 6.58 19.93 -40.00
CA GLN A 732 7.65 20.91 -39.71
C GLN A 732 8.94 20.67 -40.53
N LYS A 733 8.98 19.64 -41.39
CA LYS A 733 10.04 19.51 -42.40
C LYS A 733 9.63 20.32 -43.64
N PRO A 734 10.45 21.28 -44.12
CA PRO A 734 10.15 22.03 -45.34
C PRO A 734 10.09 21.13 -46.58
#